data_AF-A0A143HSJ8-F1
#
_entry.id   AF-A0A143HSJ8-F1
#
_cell.length_a   1.000
_cell.length_b   1.000
_cell.length_c   1.000
_cell.angle_alpha   90.00
_cell.angle_beta   90.00
_cell.angle_gamma   90.00
#
_symmetry.space_group_name_H-M   'P 1'
#
loop_
_entity.id
_entity.type
_entity.pdbx_description
1 polymer ?
#
loop_
_entity_poly.entity_id
_entity_poly.type
_entity_poly.pdbx_seq_one_letter_code
_entity_poly.pdbx_strand_id
1 'polypeptide(L)'
;MKRILPPLLVGLLSAPGAAEVRLPKLISDGMVLQRDAPVKIWGLADAGEAVAVEFNGRHYSTEADDTGHWSVTLKPLPAGGPHTMTIHGENHIELADILVGDVWLASGQSNMEYPISRIAHRFEKEIAAVNNSRIRQFRVPQEYDFNAPRADLESGQWLAASQDNIRDFSAVAYFFAAEIQRKLQVPIGIINSSLGGSPAEAWVSEETLKQFPQHLAEKRKFENPALIEKIQREDRARIDQWYAIAAQKDAGLAEGEVPWFAPQLDTAEWAQLSLPGYWAEPTEEGDNGIFWFRKNLALPEHLAGTAGLLELGRIVDADETYINGRQVGSTSYLYPRRRYPVPAGLLRAGENTITVRVTNTSGRGGFVKDKPYALTVAGERFDLRGPWHFRRGARMPSLAPQTFVRWKPGGLFNAMLYPLQNYRIKGAIWYQGESNVGRAEEYKKLFPALIRDWRSGWRAQAGQDSLPFLFVQLANFLEPASTPADSAWAELREAQAAALALPDTGMAVAIDAGEWNDIHPLDKKTVGLRLALAARRVAYGEKEGIYFGPQFHSLRAEGDRLIVTFRHTGGGLKPSDGGPLRHFAIAGKDGHFTWARAEILGDTVRLWSEQVPTPTAVRYAWADNPAGANLYNSADLPAAPFRAHLENPAYDATTSD
;
A
#
# COMPACT_ATOMS: atom_id res chain seq x y z
N MET A 1 2.93 -17.21 86.86
CA MET A 1 3.58 -18.05 85.83
C MET A 1 2.74 -17.98 84.56
N LYS A 2 3.07 -17.08 83.62
CA LYS A 2 2.32 -16.90 82.37
C LYS A 2 3.05 -17.60 81.23
N ARG A 3 2.34 -18.54 80.59
CA ARG A 3 2.79 -19.42 79.51
C ARG A 3 2.93 -18.64 78.20
N ILE A 4 3.98 -18.98 77.46
CA ILE A 4 4.28 -18.52 76.10
C ILE A 4 3.38 -19.31 75.12
N LEU A 5 2.73 -18.62 74.18
CA LEU A 5 2.10 -19.21 72.99
C LEU A 5 2.89 -18.76 71.74
N PRO A 6 3.11 -19.63 70.73
CA PRO A 6 3.84 -19.27 69.51
C PRO A 6 2.94 -18.53 68.50
N PRO A 7 3.51 -17.77 67.55
CA PRO A 7 2.72 -17.08 66.52
C PRO A 7 2.22 -18.08 65.47
N LEU A 8 0.95 -17.92 65.12
CA LEU A 8 0.24 -18.67 64.08
C LEU A 8 0.71 -18.15 62.70
N LEU A 9 1.37 -19.01 61.92
CA LEU A 9 1.74 -18.73 60.53
C LEU A 9 0.48 -18.90 59.66
N VAL A 10 -0.14 -17.81 59.22
CA VAL A 10 -1.22 -17.84 58.24
C VAL A 10 -0.60 -17.90 56.85
N GLY A 11 -0.60 -19.09 56.25
CA GLY A 11 -0.29 -19.26 54.84
C GLY A 11 -1.43 -18.74 53.97
N LEU A 12 -1.16 -17.69 53.18
CA LEU A 12 -2.01 -17.30 52.06
C LEU A 12 -1.87 -18.36 50.97
N LEU A 13 -2.84 -19.29 50.91
CA LEU A 13 -3.06 -20.15 49.75
C LEU A 13 -3.68 -19.28 48.65
N SER A 14 -2.87 -18.90 47.66
CA SER A 14 -3.36 -18.41 46.37
C SER A 14 -4.10 -19.54 45.66
N ALA A 15 -5.41 -19.41 45.49
CA ALA A 15 -6.19 -20.28 44.64
C ALA A 15 -5.68 -20.17 43.19
N PRO A 16 -5.42 -21.28 42.48
CA PRO A 16 -5.18 -21.22 41.05
C PRO A 16 -6.46 -20.68 40.40
N GLY A 17 -6.37 -19.54 39.71
CA GLY A 17 -7.47 -19.05 38.89
C GLY A 17 -7.68 -20.01 37.73
N ALA A 18 -8.92 -20.49 37.55
CA ALA A 18 -9.30 -21.34 36.43
C ALA A 18 -8.97 -20.63 35.11
N ALA A 19 -8.11 -21.22 34.28
CA ALA A 19 -7.70 -20.61 33.02
C ALA A 19 -8.47 -21.28 31.88
N GLU A 20 -9.51 -20.58 31.45
CA GLU A 20 -10.47 -21.00 30.45
C GLU A 20 -9.89 -21.11 29.01
N VAL A 21 -10.62 -21.79 28.10
CA VAL A 21 -10.32 -21.79 26.66
C VAL A 21 -10.20 -20.36 26.15
N ARG A 22 -9.13 -20.08 25.40
CA ARG A 22 -8.82 -18.78 24.78
C ARG A 22 -8.50 -18.95 23.30
N LEU A 23 -9.12 -18.13 22.48
CA LEU A 23 -8.95 -18.13 21.03
C LEU A 23 -7.96 -17.05 20.57
N PRO A 24 -7.22 -17.30 19.48
CA PRO A 24 -6.43 -16.27 18.82
C PRO A 24 -7.34 -15.18 18.26
N LYS A 25 -6.86 -13.94 18.13
CA LYS A 25 -7.70 -12.80 17.66
C LYS A 25 -8.36 -13.02 16.30
N LEU A 26 -7.69 -13.78 15.44
CA LEU A 26 -8.17 -14.06 14.08
C LEU A 26 -9.39 -15.00 14.06
N ILE A 27 -9.57 -15.81 15.12
CA ILE A 27 -10.73 -16.68 15.32
C ILE A 27 -11.72 -15.93 16.21
N SER A 28 -12.62 -15.19 15.57
CA SER A 28 -13.56 -14.28 16.22
C SER A 28 -14.84 -14.14 15.40
N ASP A 29 -15.84 -13.46 15.97
CA ASP A 29 -17.07 -13.12 15.29
C ASP A 29 -16.83 -12.47 13.93
N GLY A 30 -17.70 -12.78 12.97
CA GLY A 30 -17.60 -12.20 11.64
C GLY A 30 -16.47 -12.78 10.78
N MET A 31 -15.72 -13.80 11.23
CA MET A 31 -14.66 -14.39 10.42
C MET A 31 -15.16 -15.03 9.12
N VAL A 32 -14.24 -15.19 8.16
CA VAL A 32 -14.46 -15.95 6.94
C VAL A 32 -13.51 -17.14 6.93
N LEU A 33 -14.03 -18.37 6.98
CA LEU A 33 -13.24 -19.59 6.89
C LEU A 33 -13.04 -20.00 5.43
N GLN A 34 -11.85 -20.54 5.11
CA GLN A 34 -11.55 -21.00 3.76
C GLN A 34 -12.42 -22.20 3.37
N ARG A 35 -13.18 -22.06 2.29
CA ARG A 35 -13.99 -23.12 1.69
C ARG A 35 -13.13 -24.18 1.00
N ASP A 36 -13.73 -25.35 0.76
CA ASP A 36 -13.20 -26.43 -0.07
C ASP A 36 -11.81 -26.94 0.36
N ALA A 37 -11.42 -26.70 1.61
CA ALA A 37 -10.17 -27.15 2.21
C ALA A 37 -10.39 -27.48 3.71
N PRO A 38 -9.58 -28.38 4.30
CA PRO A 38 -9.54 -28.53 5.75
C PRO A 38 -9.10 -27.22 6.41
N VAL A 39 -9.79 -26.82 7.48
CA VAL A 39 -9.51 -25.58 8.21
C VAL A 39 -9.27 -25.89 9.68
N LYS A 40 -8.20 -25.33 10.25
CA LYS A 40 -7.89 -25.50 11.66
C LYS A 40 -8.61 -24.45 12.50
N ILE A 41 -9.18 -24.87 13.62
CA ILE A 41 -9.57 -24.01 14.75
C ILE A 41 -8.64 -24.37 15.89
N TRP A 42 -8.06 -23.39 16.56
CA TRP A 42 -7.04 -23.59 17.57
C TRP A 42 -7.14 -22.53 18.67
N GLY A 43 -6.48 -22.80 19.78
CA GLY A 43 -6.42 -21.89 20.91
C GLY A 43 -5.47 -22.36 22.01
N LEU A 44 -5.66 -21.76 23.18
CA LEU A 44 -5.08 -22.18 24.44
C LEU A 44 -6.18 -22.69 25.37
N ALA A 45 -5.83 -23.62 26.25
CA ALA A 45 -6.66 -24.15 27.34
C ALA A 45 -5.71 -24.74 28.41
N ASP A 46 -6.24 -25.21 29.54
CA ASP A 46 -5.41 -25.90 30.53
C ASP A 46 -4.87 -27.24 29.99
N ALA A 47 -3.68 -27.64 30.40
CA ALA A 47 -3.07 -28.88 29.91
C ALA A 47 -3.95 -30.10 30.25
N GLY A 48 -4.30 -30.89 29.23
CA GLY A 48 -5.23 -32.02 29.35
C GLY A 48 -6.71 -31.62 29.39
N GLU A 49 -7.05 -30.33 29.29
CA GLU A 49 -8.45 -29.88 29.21
C GLU A 49 -9.11 -30.41 27.93
N ALA A 50 -10.26 -31.04 28.07
CA ALA A 50 -11.06 -31.51 26.94
C ALA A 50 -11.78 -30.34 26.26
N VAL A 51 -11.54 -30.16 24.97
CA VAL A 51 -12.17 -29.11 24.15
C VAL A 51 -13.04 -29.75 23.08
N ALA A 52 -14.32 -29.36 23.04
CA ALA A 52 -15.28 -29.75 22.02
C ALA A 52 -15.70 -28.52 21.18
N VAL A 53 -15.74 -28.69 19.86
CA VAL A 53 -16.16 -27.66 18.90
C VAL A 53 -17.34 -28.17 18.09
N GLU A 54 -18.42 -27.40 18.07
CA GLU A 54 -19.57 -27.67 17.20
C GLU A 54 -19.65 -26.61 16.11
N PHE A 55 -19.69 -27.06 14.85
CA PHE A 55 -19.80 -26.15 13.72
C PHE A 55 -20.56 -26.81 12.58
N ASN A 56 -21.58 -26.11 12.07
CA ASN A 56 -22.40 -26.54 10.94
C ASN A 56 -22.96 -27.99 11.10
N GLY A 57 -23.50 -28.28 12.30
CA GLY A 57 -24.09 -29.59 12.64
C GLY A 57 -23.08 -30.73 12.80
N ARG A 58 -21.79 -30.41 12.95
CA ARG A 58 -20.70 -31.39 13.17
C ARG A 58 -20.03 -31.12 14.50
N HIS A 59 -19.68 -32.20 15.20
CA HIS A 59 -18.96 -32.16 16.46
C HIS A 59 -17.51 -32.61 16.24
N TYR A 60 -16.58 -31.89 16.85
CA TYR A 60 -15.15 -32.16 16.88
C TYR A 60 -14.70 -32.12 18.33
N SER A 61 -13.73 -32.95 18.71
CA SER A 61 -13.19 -32.95 20.07
C SER A 61 -11.68 -33.16 20.04
N THR A 62 -11.00 -32.58 21.02
CA THR A 62 -9.56 -32.72 21.25
C THR A 62 -9.28 -32.50 22.74
N GLU A 63 -8.03 -32.65 23.14
CA GLU A 63 -7.52 -32.26 24.45
C GLU A 63 -6.36 -31.30 24.22
N ALA A 64 -6.20 -30.32 25.10
CA ALA A 64 -5.02 -29.47 25.07
C ALA A 64 -3.76 -30.25 25.48
N ASP A 65 -2.67 -30.00 24.77
CA ASP A 65 -1.39 -30.66 25.05
C ASP A 65 -0.74 -30.14 26.35
N ASP A 66 0.43 -30.70 26.71
CA ASP A 66 1.17 -30.33 27.92
C ASP A 66 1.60 -28.84 27.95
N THR A 67 1.55 -28.16 26.80
CA THR A 67 1.83 -26.72 26.68
C THR A 67 0.56 -25.86 26.63
N GLY A 68 -0.61 -26.47 26.77
CA GLY A 68 -1.92 -25.83 26.75
C GLY A 68 -2.44 -25.52 25.35
N HIS A 69 -1.76 -25.97 24.28
CA HIS A 69 -2.24 -25.77 22.91
C HIS A 69 -3.25 -26.84 22.53
N TRP A 70 -4.34 -26.44 21.89
CA TRP A 70 -5.31 -27.38 21.32
C TRP A 70 -5.65 -26.97 19.89
N SER A 71 -6.07 -27.95 19.09
CA SER A 71 -6.67 -27.66 17.79
C SER A 71 -7.58 -28.77 17.30
N VAL A 72 -8.58 -28.38 16.52
CA VAL A 72 -9.41 -29.30 15.72
C VAL A 72 -9.30 -28.93 14.25
N THR A 73 -9.37 -29.93 13.37
CA THR A 73 -9.42 -29.70 11.92
C THR A 73 -10.83 -29.93 11.41
N LEU A 74 -11.48 -28.84 11.01
CA LEU A 74 -12.77 -28.87 10.32
C LEU A 74 -12.59 -29.53 8.95
N LYS A 75 -13.53 -30.40 8.60
CA LYS A 75 -13.60 -30.99 7.26
C LYS A 75 -13.92 -29.90 6.23
N PRO A 76 -13.54 -30.06 4.95
CA PRO A 76 -13.92 -29.12 3.89
C PRO A 76 -15.41 -28.79 3.91
N LEU A 77 -15.70 -27.50 3.72
CA LEU A 77 -17.05 -26.94 3.72
C LEU A 77 -17.29 -26.15 2.42
N PRO A 78 -18.49 -26.25 1.84
CA PRO A 78 -18.87 -25.41 0.71
C PRO A 78 -19.04 -23.96 1.16
N ALA A 79 -19.00 -23.02 0.20
CA ALA A 79 -19.26 -21.62 0.49
C ALA A 79 -20.68 -21.41 1.07
N GLY A 80 -20.82 -20.55 2.08
CA GLY A 80 -22.08 -20.38 2.79
C GLY A 80 -22.01 -19.50 4.03
N GLY A 81 -23.02 -19.64 4.88
CA GLY A 81 -23.22 -18.86 6.09
C GLY A 81 -24.30 -17.78 5.96
N PRO A 82 -24.57 -17.02 7.04
CA PRO A 82 -23.84 -17.08 8.32
C PRO A 82 -24.10 -18.36 9.11
N HIS A 83 -23.08 -18.80 9.85
CA HIS A 83 -23.10 -19.93 10.77
C HIS A 83 -22.69 -19.49 12.18
N THR A 84 -23.03 -20.31 13.17
CA THR A 84 -22.54 -20.18 14.55
C THR A 84 -21.60 -21.35 14.85
N MET A 85 -20.54 -21.08 15.61
CA MET A 85 -19.64 -22.08 16.16
C MET A 85 -19.68 -22.00 17.68
N THR A 86 -19.90 -23.13 18.35
CA THR A 86 -19.78 -23.22 19.82
C THR A 86 -18.53 -24.01 20.18
N ILE A 87 -17.85 -23.57 21.22
CA ILE A 87 -16.63 -24.18 21.74
C ILE A 87 -16.83 -24.38 23.24
N HIS A 88 -16.71 -25.62 23.68
CA HIS A 88 -16.92 -26.06 25.04
C HIS A 88 -15.61 -26.60 25.60
N GLY A 89 -15.13 -26.01 26.69
CA GLY A 89 -14.13 -26.56 27.59
C GLY A 89 -14.64 -26.41 29.02
N GLU A 90 -13.80 -25.91 29.93
CA GLU A 90 -14.25 -25.44 31.24
C GLU A 90 -15.14 -24.20 31.15
N ASN A 91 -15.03 -23.44 30.06
CA ASN A 91 -15.93 -22.36 29.68
C ASN A 91 -16.69 -22.65 28.38
N HIS A 92 -17.58 -21.73 28.01
CA HIS A 92 -18.35 -21.78 26.78
C HIS A 92 -18.12 -20.51 25.95
N ILE A 93 -17.69 -20.67 24.71
CA ILE A 93 -17.51 -19.60 23.73
C ILE A 93 -18.46 -19.85 22.56
N GLU A 94 -19.23 -18.83 22.20
CA GLU A 94 -20.04 -18.83 20.98
C GLU A 94 -19.48 -17.76 20.02
N LEU A 95 -19.14 -18.18 18.80
CA LEU A 95 -18.75 -17.30 17.71
C LEU A 95 -19.89 -17.22 16.70
N ALA A 96 -20.33 -16.01 16.41
CA ALA A 96 -21.46 -15.73 15.55
C ALA A 96 -21.03 -15.16 14.18
N ASP A 97 -21.99 -15.19 13.26
CA ASP A 97 -21.86 -14.60 11.93
C ASP A 97 -20.64 -15.13 11.16
N ILE A 98 -20.37 -16.44 11.17
CA ILE A 98 -19.22 -17.01 10.44
C ILE A 98 -19.61 -17.29 8.98
N LEU A 99 -18.82 -16.81 8.02
CA LEU A 99 -18.96 -17.16 6.61
C LEU A 99 -17.94 -18.23 6.22
N VAL A 100 -18.30 -19.03 5.21
CA VAL A 100 -17.37 -19.94 4.53
C VAL A 100 -17.18 -19.44 3.10
N GLY A 101 -15.94 -19.15 2.70
CA GLY A 101 -15.63 -18.43 1.47
C GLY A 101 -14.15 -18.52 1.07
N ASP A 102 -13.70 -17.64 0.18
CA ASP A 102 -12.27 -17.55 -0.16
C ASP A 102 -11.58 -16.49 0.70
N VAL A 103 -10.47 -16.85 1.35
CA VAL A 103 -9.74 -15.95 2.25
C VAL A 103 -8.44 -15.53 1.60
N TRP A 104 -8.19 -14.23 1.48
CA TRP A 104 -7.02 -13.68 0.82
C TRP A 104 -6.17 -12.86 1.80
N LEU A 105 -4.87 -13.08 1.80
CA LEU A 105 -3.92 -12.21 2.48
C LEU A 105 -3.61 -11.01 1.57
N ALA A 106 -3.88 -9.79 2.04
CA ALA A 106 -3.48 -8.56 1.39
C ALA A 106 -2.30 -7.94 2.16
N SER A 107 -1.14 -7.85 1.50
CA SER A 107 0.10 -7.43 2.17
C SER A 107 0.99 -6.55 1.30
N GLY A 108 1.96 -5.90 1.94
CA GLY A 108 2.92 -5.02 1.28
C GLY A 108 3.01 -3.68 1.98
N GLN A 109 3.20 -2.62 1.21
CA GLN A 109 3.38 -1.28 1.75
C GLN A 109 2.20 -0.34 1.48
N SER A 110 2.45 0.96 1.46
CA SER A 110 1.44 2.03 1.43
C SER A 110 0.42 1.89 0.30
N ASN A 111 0.81 1.33 -0.85
CA ASN A 111 -0.09 1.13 -1.97
C ASN A 111 -1.10 -0.01 -1.77
N MET A 112 -0.75 -1.03 -0.98
CA MET A 112 -1.70 -2.03 -0.47
C MET A 112 -2.50 -1.50 0.71
N GLU A 113 -1.86 -0.78 1.65
CA GLU A 113 -2.52 -0.22 2.83
C GLU A 113 -3.58 0.84 2.48
N TYR A 114 -3.39 1.55 1.36
CA TYR A 114 -4.11 2.75 0.99
C TYR A 114 -5.63 2.63 1.18
N PRO A 115 -6.23 3.36 2.14
CA PRO A 115 -7.63 3.15 2.50
C PRO A 115 -8.58 3.78 1.48
N ILE A 116 -9.78 3.20 1.36
CA ILE A 116 -10.88 3.74 0.53
C ILE A 116 -11.16 5.21 0.86
N SER A 117 -11.07 5.62 2.14
CA SER A 117 -11.29 7.02 2.56
C SER A 117 -10.48 8.04 1.75
N ARG A 118 -9.28 7.68 1.29
CA ARG A 118 -8.41 8.57 0.49
C ARG A 118 -8.78 8.65 -0.98
N ILE A 119 -9.51 7.67 -1.52
CA ILE A 119 -9.93 7.63 -2.93
C ILE A 119 -11.45 7.74 -3.11
N ALA A 120 -12.23 7.73 -2.03
CA ALA A 120 -13.68 7.64 -2.10
C ALA A 120 -14.31 8.77 -2.91
N HIS A 121 -13.69 9.95 -2.94
CA HIS A 121 -14.11 11.06 -3.78
C HIS A 121 -14.07 10.76 -5.29
N ARG A 122 -13.15 9.89 -5.74
CA ARG A 122 -13.05 9.45 -7.14
C ARG A 122 -14.12 8.41 -7.48
N PHE A 123 -14.60 7.66 -6.49
CA PHE A 123 -15.53 6.54 -6.64
C PHE A 123 -16.83 6.78 -5.83
N GLU A 124 -17.26 8.03 -5.69
CA GLU A 124 -18.27 8.44 -4.71
C GLU A 124 -19.56 7.61 -4.79
N LYS A 125 -20.11 7.45 -6.00
CA LYS A 125 -21.33 6.66 -6.24
C LYS A 125 -21.16 5.19 -5.87
N GLU A 126 -20.02 4.60 -6.21
CA GLU A 126 -19.75 3.18 -5.95
C GLU A 126 -19.55 2.95 -4.45
N ILE A 127 -18.77 3.80 -3.77
CA ILE A 127 -18.51 3.69 -2.34
C ILE A 127 -19.78 3.98 -1.52
N ALA A 128 -20.61 4.93 -1.92
CA ALA A 128 -21.89 5.23 -1.25
C ALA A 128 -22.91 4.07 -1.37
N ALA A 129 -22.78 3.21 -2.39
CA ALA A 129 -23.66 2.06 -2.60
C ALA A 129 -23.19 0.79 -1.87
N VAL A 130 -22.04 0.82 -1.18
CA VAL A 130 -21.48 -0.38 -0.54
C VAL A 130 -22.31 -0.79 0.67
N ASN A 131 -22.95 -1.95 0.54
CA ASN A 131 -23.57 -2.68 1.64
C ASN A 131 -23.50 -4.18 1.34
N ASN A 132 -22.34 -4.78 1.58
CA ASN A 132 -22.04 -6.15 1.18
C ASN A 132 -21.36 -6.92 2.32
N SER A 133 -22.17 -7.55 3.18
CA SER A 133 -21.69 -8.31 4.34
C SER A 133 -20.89 -9.56 3.99
N ARG A 134 -20.94 -10.00 2.73
CA ARG A 134 -20.20 -11.16 2.19
C ARG A 134 -18.76 -10.82 1.80
N ILE A 135 -18.33 -9.56 1.91
CA ILE A 135 -16.92 -9.16 1.85
C ILE A 135 -16.52 -8.66 3.22
N ARG A 136 -15.46 -9.22 3.80
CA ARG A 136 -15.01 -8.86 5.15
C ARG A 136 -13.50 -8.62 5.18
N GLN A 137 -13.07 -7.72 6.04
CA GLN A 137 -11.66 -7.44 6.27
C GLN A 137 -11.32 -7.61 7.76
N PHE A 138 -10.27 -8.37 8.05
CA PHE A 138 -9.53 -8.30 9.30
C PHE A 138 -8.31 -7.42 9.07
N ARG A 139 -8.20 -6.30 9.77
CA ARG A 139 -7.00 -5.44 9.72
C ARG A 139 -6.02 -5.87 10.81
N VAL A 140 -4.84 -6.30 10.40
CA VAL A 140 -3.78 -6.71 11.32
C VAL A 140 -3.19 -5.48 12.01
N PRO A 141 -3.02 -5.49 13.34
CA PRO A 141 -2.40 -4.39 14.06
C PRO A 141 -0.95 -4.22 13.63
N GLN A 142 -0.51 -2.98 13.65
CA GLN A 142 0.69 -2.54 12.98
C GLN A 142 1.92 -2.62 13.90
N GLU A 143 2.27 -3.85 14.26
CA GLU A 143 3.30 -4.15 15.27
C GLU A 143 4.63 -4.68 14.68
N TYR A 144 5.66 -4.78 15.52
CA TYR A 144 6.94 -5.41 15.16
C TYR A 144 7.52 -6.20 16.34
N ASP A 145 8.32 -7.21 16.03
CA ASP A 145 9.12 -7.93 17.02
C ASP A 145 10.43 -8.43 16.38
N PHE A 146 11.57 -7.93 16.85
CA PHE A 146 12.87 -8.36 16.32
C PHE A 146 13.41 -9.61 17.02
N ASN A 147 12.89 -9.98 18.18
CA ASN A 147 13.44 -11.07 18.99
C ASN A 147 12.86 -12.42 18.58
N ALA A 148 11.53 -12.51 18.42
CA ALA A 148 10.89 -13.76 18.08
C ALA A 148 9.56 -13.57 17.32
N PRO A 149 9.12 -14.57 16.54
CA PRO A 149 7.76 -14.60 16.03
C PRO A 149 6.73 -14.63 17.16
N ARG A 150 5.65 -13.83 17.04
CA ARG A 150 4.57 -13.79 18.02
C ARG A 150 3.60 -14.95 17.81
N ALA A 151 3.04 -15.48 18.88
CA ALA A 151 2.06 -16.57 18.81
C ALA A 151 0.66 -16.10 18.37
N ASP A 152 0.29 -14.85 18.67
CA ASP A 152 -0.99 -14.24 18.31
C ASP A 152 -0.85 -12.73 18.06
N LEU A 153 -1.89 -12.11 17.52
CA LEU A 153 -2.03 -10.68 17.32
C LEU A 153 -2.46 -9.98 18.61
N GLU A 154 -2.05 -8.72 18.79
CA GLU A 154 -2.45 -7.94 19.98
C GLU A 154 -3.93 -7.54 19.98
N SER A 155 -4.47 -7.30 18.78
CA SER A 155 -5.85 -6.84 18.57
C SER A 155 -6.31 -7.12 17.13
N GLY A 156 -7.55 -6.76 16.83
CA GLY A 156 -8.15 -6.87 15.50
C GLY A 156 -9.54 -7.49 15.56
N GLN A 157 -10.31 -7.27 14.49
CA GLN A 157 -11.67 -7.78 14.34
C GLN A 157 -12.01 -7.92 12.86
N TRP A 158 -12.92 -8.84 12.54
CA TRP A 158 -13.48 -8.96 11.20
C TRP A 158 -14.62 -7.96 10.99
N LEU A 159 -14.48 -7.10 10.00
CA LEU A 159 -15.48 -6.09 9.66
C LEU A 159 -16.07 -6.36 8.28
N ALA A 160 -17.39 -6.32 8.18
CA ALA A 160 -18.10 -6.37 6.91
C ALA A 160 -17.89 -5.09 6.09
N ALA A 161 -17.92 -5.20 4.75
CA ALA A 161 -17.95 -4.07 3.84
C ALA A 161 -19.32 -3.38 3.88
N SER A 162 -19.54 -2.56 4.90
CA SER A 162 -20.70 -1.70 5.12
C SER A 162 -20.33 -0.22 4.98
N GLN A 163 -21.31 0.69 4.99
CA GLN A 163 -21.03 2.14 4.98
C GLN A 163 -20.17 2.57 6.17
N ASP A 164 -20.34 1.94 7.33
CA ASP A 164 -19.59 2.27 8.55
C ASP A 164 -18.11 1.89 8.46
N ASN A 165 -17.80 0.79 7.75
CA ASN A 165 -16.46 0.20 7.76
C ASN A 165 -15.68 0.42 6.46
N ILE A 166 -16.37 0.60 5.32
CA ILE A 166 -15.73 0.57 3.98
C ILE A 166 -14.60 1.59 3.84
N ARG A 167 -14.69 2.71 4.56
CA ARG A 167 -13.69 3.80 4.51
C ARG A 167 -12.29 3.34 4.95
N ASP A 168 -12.21 2.32 5.81
CA ASP A 168 -10.95 1.79 6.36
C ASP A 168 -10.46 0.51 5.66
N PHE A 169 -11.17 0.05 4.64
CA PHE A 169 -10.71 -1.07 3.82
C PHE A 169 -9.53 -0.64 2.96
N SER A 170 -8.60 -1.57 2.72
CA SER A 170 -7.62 -1.43 1.65
C SER A 170 -8.37 -1.29 0.33
N ALA A 171 -8.10 -0.21 -0.41
CA ALA A 171 -8.76 0.04 -1.67
C ALA A 171 -8.48 -1.04 -2.72
N VAL A 172 -7.21 -1.46 -2.84
CA VAL A 172 -6.82 -2.51 -3.78
C VAL A 172 -7.48 -3.83 -3.41
N ALA A 173 -7.40 -4.23 -2.13
CA ALA A 173 -7.95 -5.49 -1.68
C ALA A 173 -9.49 -5.52 -1.79
N TYR A 174 -10.17 -4.40 -1.51
CA TYR A 174 -11.62 -4.28 -1.67
C TYR A 174 -12.04 -4.48 -3.13
N PHE A 175 -11.45 -3.74 -4.09
CA PHE A 175 -11.84 -3.89 -5.50
C PHE A 175 -11.47 -5.26 -6.06
N PHE A 176 -10.36 -5.85 -5.60
CA PHE A 176 -10.02 -7.24 -5.89
C PHE A 176 -11.12 -8.20 -5.40
N ALA A 177 -11.47 -8.13 -4.12
CA ALA A 177 -12.47 -9.00 -3.50
C ALA A 177 -13.86 -8.79 -4.12
N ALA A 178 -14.24 -7.55 -4.40
CA ALA A 178 -15.52 -7.22 -5.03
C ALA A 178 -15.64 -7.87 -6.42
N GLU A 179 -14.57 -7.84 -7.23
CA GLU A 179 -14.59 -8.47 -8.55
C GLU A 179 -14.63 -10.00 -8.46
N ILE A 180 -13.82 -10.61 -7.59
CA ILE A 180 -13.85 -12.06 -7.38
C ILE A 180 -15.22 -12.50 -6.85
N GLN A 181 -15.76 -11.80 -5.86
CA GLN A 181 -17.08 -12.11 -5.30
C GLN A 181 -18.18 -11.98 -6.37
N ARG A 182 -18.14 -10.91 -7.18
CA ARG A 182 -19.10 -10.71 -8.26
C ARG A 182 -19.06 -11.84 -9.28
N LYS A 183 -17.87 -12.38 -9.58
CA LYS A 183 -17.71 -13.49 -10.53
C LYS A 183 -18.11 -14.84 -9.96
N LEU A 184 -17.67 -15.14 -8.75
CA LEU A 184 -17.79 -16.48 -8.15
C LEU A 184 -19.00 -16.62 -7.23
N GLN A 185 -19.62 -15.51 -6.83
CA GLN A 185 -20.77 -15.45 -5.92
C GLN A 185 -20.52 -16.08 -4.53
N VAL A 186 -19.25 -16.21 -4.11
CA VAL A 186 -18.85 -16.73 -2.78
C VAL A 186 -18.45 -15.61 -1.83
N PRO A 187 -18.56 -15.78 -0.50
CA PRO A 187 -18.00 -14.83 0.46
C PRO A 187 -16.48 -14.68 0.29
N ILE A 188 -15.97 -13.48 0.54
CA ILE A 188 -14.53 -13.17 0.47
C ILE A 188 -14.06 -12.57 1.80
N GLY A 189 -13.07 -13.21 2.42
CA GLY A 189 -12.34 -12.66 3.57
C GLY A 189 -11.03 -12.05 3.11
N ILE A 190 -10.68 -10.88 3.64
CA ILE A 190 -9.39 -10.22 3.44
C ILE A 190 -8.70 -10.15 4.80
N ILE A 191 -7.50 -10.70 4.92
CA ILE A 191 -6.60 -10.40 6.03
C ILE A 191 -5.64 -9.33 5.53
N ASN A 192 -5.80 -8.09 6.00
CA ASN A 192 -4.95 -6.97 5.59
C ASN A 192 -3.78 -6.81 6.56
N SER A 193 -2.59 -7.26 6.13
CA SER A 193 -1.32 -7.14 6.84
C SER A 193 -0.37 -6.26 6.03
N SER A 194 -0.52 -4.94 6.10
CA SER A 194 0.28 -4.00 5.31
C SER A 194 0.74 -2.78 6.11
N LEU A 195 1.90 -2.25 5.73
CA LEU A 195 2.51 -1.08 6.38
C LEU A 195 3.21 -0.14 5.40
N GLY A 196 2.77 1.11 5.35
CA GLY A 196 3.40 2.20 4.61
C GLY A 196 4.92 2.28 4.78
N GLY A 197 5.62 2.35 3.65
CA GLY A 197 7.08 2.53 3.59
C GLY A 197 7.92 1.29 3.94
N SER A 198 7.32 0.18 4.38
CA SER A 198 8.09 -1.02 4.72
C SER A 198 8.78 -1.64 3.48
N PRO A 199 10.09 -1.93 3.53
CA PRO A 199 10.78 -2.65 2.47
C PRO A 199 10.56 -4.17 2.59
N ALA A 200 10.83 -4.94 1.52
CA ALA A 200 10.54 -6.38 1.48
C ALA A 200 11.24 -7.20 2.59
N GLU A 201 12.45 -6.82 2.98
CA GLU A 201 13.23 -7.50 4.02
C GLU A 201 12.61 -7.41 5.42
N ALA A 202 11.67 -6.48 5.65
CA ALA A 202 10.89 -6.42 6.89
C ALA A 202 9.89 -7.58 7.02
N TRP A 203 9.56 -8.23 5.91
CA TRP A 203 8.48 -9.22 5.75
C TRP A 203 8.98 -10.65 5.50
N VAL A 204 10.24 -10.95 5.82
CA VAL A 204 10.80 -12.30 5.72
C VAL A 204 11.28 -12.80 7.07
N SER A 205 11.24 -14.12 7.25
CA SER A 205 11.73 -14.81 8.44
C SER A 205 13.22 -14.60 8.63
N GLU A 206 13.69 -14.79 9.86
CA GLU A 206 15.12 -14.81 10.15
C GLU A 206 15.88 -15.87 9.35
N GLU A 207 15.27 -17.03 9.12
CA GLU A 207 15.89 -18.10 8.31
C GLU A 207 16.16 -17.61 6.88
N THR A 208 15.21 -16.89 6.29
CA THR A 208 15.40 -16.27 4.98
C THR A 208 16.44 -15.13 5.01
N LEU A 209 16.48 -14.34 6.09
CA LEU A 209 17.50 -13.29 6.25
C LEU A 209 18.94 -13.81 6.29
N LYS A 210 19.18 -15.08 6.63
CA LYS A 210 20.53 -15.68 6.55
C LYS A 210 21.12 -15.63 5.14
N GLN A 211 20.28 -15.57 4.11
CA GLN A 211 20.70 -15.39 2.71
C GLN A 211 21.12 -13.94 2.40
N PHE A 212 20.82 -12.99 3.29
CA PHE A 212 21.10 -11.56 3.16
C PHE A 212 21.85 -11.03 4.40
N PRO A 213 23.16 -11.33 4.54
CA PRO A 213 23.90 -11.09 5.78
C PRO A 213 23.87 -9.64 6.29
N GLN A 214 23.79 -8.66 5.39
CA GLN A 214 23.66 -7.25 5.75
C GLN A 214 22.33 -6.96 6.47
N HIS A 215 21.22 -7.52 5.97
CA HIS A 215 19.91 -7.37 6.60
C HIS A 215 19.82 -8.14 7.91
N LEU A 216 20.40 -9.34 7.98
CA LEU A 216 20.48 -10.07 9.24
C LEU A 216 21.28 -9.28 10.29
N ALA A 217 22.45 -8.75 9.93
CA ALA A 217 23.26 -7.92 10.82
C ALA A 217 22.51 -6.65 11.27
N GLU A 218 21.73 -6.04 10.38
CA GLU A 218 20.88 -4.90 10.74
C GLU A 218 19.79 -5.31 11.73
N LYS A 219 19.05 -6.41 11.47
CA LYS A 219 18.05 -6.96 12.41
C LYS A 219 18.64 -7.15 13.81
N ARG A 220 19.83 -7.75 13.94
CA ARG A 220 20.47 -8.01 15.23
C ARG A 220 20.67 -6.77 16.10
N LYS A 221 20.86 -5.59 15.49
CA LYS A 221 20.95 -4.33 16.27
C LYS A 221 19.64 -4.02 16.97
N PHE A 222 18.52 -4.26 16.30
CA PHE A 222 17.17 -3.93 16.77
C PHE A 222 16.57 -4.99 17.70
N GLU A 223 17.27 -6.09 17.98
CA GLU A 223 16.94 -7.00 19.09
C GLU A 223 17.18 -6.35 20.46
N ASN A 224 18.04 -5.33 20.53
CA ASN A 224 18.30 -4.59 21.76
C ASN A 224 17.21 -3.52 21.99
N PRO A 225 16.29 -3.69 22.98
CA PRO A 225 15.26 -2.71 23.26
C PRO A 225 15.83 -1.36 23.71
N ALA A 226 16.98 -1.34 24.41
CA ALA A 226 17.60 -0.10 24.84
C ALA A 226 18.12 0.74 23.65
N LEU A 227 18.53 0.09 22.55
CA LEU A 227 18.88 0.81 21.31
C LEU A 227 17.63 1.45 20.70
N ILE A 228 16.53 0.70 20.62
CA ILE A 228 15.26 1.19 20.09
C ILE A 228 14.78 2.41 20.90
N GLU A 229 14.72 2.28 22.22
CA GLU A 229 14.31 3.36 23.12
C GLU A 229 15.21 4.60 23.00
N LYS A 230 16.53 4.38 22.86
CA LYS A 230 17.49 5.48 22.63
C LYS A 230 17.19 6.21 21.32
N ILE A 231 17.07 5.48 20.21
CA ILE A 231 16.77 6.05 18.89
C ILE A 231 15.46 6.82 18.92
N GLN A 232 14.40 6.23 19.46
CA GLN A 232 13.08 6.87 19.53
C GLN A 232 13.08 8.14 20.38
N ARG A 233 13.80 8.13 21.51
CA ARG A 233 13.95 9.30 22.37
C ARG A 233 14.74 10.40 21.68
N GLU A 234 15.85 10.07 21.02
CA GLU A 234 16.71 11.04 20.31
C GLU A 234 15.99 11.63 19.09
N ASP A 235 15.26 10.82 18.33
CA ASP A 235 14.45 11.27 17.20
C ASP A 235 13.31 12.18 17.67
N ARG A 236 12.57 11.78 18.72
CA ARG A 236 11.52 12.62 19.31
C ARG A 236 12.06 13.96 19.79
N ALA A 237 13.14 13.95 20.58
CA ALA A 237 13.74 15.18 21.10
C ALA A 237 14.21 16.11 19.97
N ARG A 238 14.84 15.57 18.92
CA ARG A 238 15.28 16.34 17.75
C ARG A 238 14.10 16.96 16.99
N ILE A 239 13.05 16.19 16.75
CA ILE A 239 11.84 16.64 16.02
C ILE A 239 11.10 17.69 16.84
N ASP A 240 10.83 17.43 18.12
CA ASP A 240 10.13 18.35 19.02
C ASP A 240 10.89 19.67 19.15
N GLN A 241 12.22 19.61 19.30
CA GLN A 241 13.06 20.80 19.33
C GLN A 241 12.99 21.60 18.02
N TRP A 242 13.02 20.93 16.86
CA TRP A 242 12.92 21.60 15.57
C TRP A 242 11.58 22.33 15.43
N TYR A 243 10.46 21.67 15.75
CA TYR A 243 9.13 22.28 15.68
C TYR A 243 8.94 23.41 16.69
N ALA A 244 9.46 23.26 17.91
CA ALA A 244 9.40 24.33 18.93
C ALA A 244 10.15 25.58 18.48
N ILE A 245 11.37 25.43 17.92
CA ILE A 245 12.15 26.55 17.38
C ILE A 245 11.45 27.17 16.17
N ALA A 246 10.90 26.34 15.27
CA ALA A 246 10.17 26.82 14.10
C ALA A 246 8.95 27.65 14.50
N ALA A 247 8.17 27.20 15.49
CA ALA A 247 7.03 27.92 16.03
C ALA A 247 7.43 29.25 16.70
N GLN A 248 8.51 29.25 17.49
CA GLN A 248 9.02 30.48 18.13
C GLN A 248 9.49 31.52 17.10
N LYS A 249 10.08 31.07 15.99
CA LYS A 249 10.60 31.94 14.93
C LYS A 249 9.54 32.38 13.92
N ASP A 250 8.33 31.82 13.97
CA ASP A 250 7.30 32.09 12.98
C ASP A 250 6.74 33.50 13.14
N ALA A 251 7.23 34.42 12.30
CA ALA A 251 6.77 35.81 12.28
C ALA A 251 5.26 35.95 12.04
N GLY A 252 4.61 34.95 11.44
CA GLY A 252 3.17 34.95 11.23
C GLY A 252 2.32 34.70 12.47
N LEU A 253 2.96 34.26 13.57
CA LEU A 253 2.34 34.01 14.88
C LEU A 253 3.05 34.78 16.01
N ALA A 254 3.82 35.81 15.68
CA ALA A 254 4.56 36.58 16.68
C ALA A 254 3.62 37.26 17.70
N GLU A 255 3.97 37.17 18.99
CA GLU A 255 3.19 37.78 20.06
C GLU A 255 3.17 39.31 19.93
N GLY A 256 1.99 39.92 20.10
CA GLY A 256 1.79 41.36 19.97
C GLY A 256 1.56 41.87 18.54
N GLU A 257 1.73 41.01 17.52
CA GLU A 257 1.48 41.34 16.12
C GLU A 257 0.13 40.76 15.63
N VAL A 258 -0.39 41.28 14.51
CA VAL A 258 -1.58 40.71 13.87
C VAL A 258 -1.21 39.36 13.24
N PRO A 259 -1.85 38.24 13.66
CA PRO A 259 -1.54 36.93 13.08
C PRO A 259 -1.80 36.90 11.57
N TRP A 260 -0.96 36.21 10.81
CA TRP A 260 -1.04 36.28 9.34
C TRP A 260 -2.26 35.56 8.73
N PHE A 261 -2.96 34.74 9.52
CA PHE A 261 -4.26 34.20 9.14
C PHE A 261 -5.41 35.20 9.30
N ALA A 262 -5.22 36.32 10.02
CA ALA A 262 -6.29 37.26 10.33
C ALA A 262 -6.84 37.96 9.07
N PRO A 263 -8.17 38.14 8.94
CA PRO A 263 -8.79 38.75 7.76
C PRO A 263 -8.29 40.17 7.45
N GLN A 264 -7.97 40.95 8.47
CA GLN A 264 -7.58 42.36 8.36
C GLN A 264 -6.09 42.60 8.08
N LEU A 265 -5.28 41.54 7.98
CA LEU A 265 -3.85 41.68 7.68
C LEU A 265 -3.63 42.30 6.30
N ASP A 266 -2.79 43.32 6.23
CA ASP A 266 -2.29 43.88 4.98
C ASP A 266 -1.17 43.01 4.38
N THR A 267 -1.31 42.63 3.11
CA THR A 267 -0.34 41.85 2.36
C THR A 267 0.18 42.54 1.11
N ALA A 268 0.01 43.85 0.97
CA ALA A 268 0.47 44.60 -0.22
C ALA A 268 1.97 44.42 -0.49
N GLU A 269 2.78 44.34 0.56
CA GLU A 269 4.24 44.17 0.48
C GLU A 269 4.70 42.69 0.42
N TRP A 270 3.77 41.73 0.37
CA TRP A 270 4.14 40.32 0.24
C TRP A 270 4.54 40.00 -1.19
N ALA A 271 5.55 39.14 -1.35
CA ALA A 271 5.91 38.62 -2.67
C ALA A 271 4.73 37.84 -3.27
N GLN A 272 4.71 37.67 -4.59
CA GLN A 272 3.71 36.84 -5.26
C GLN A 272 4.33 35.57 -5.81
N LEU A 273 3.64 34.45 -5.63
CA LEU A 273 3.98 33.16 -6.21
C LEU A 273 2.76 32.58 -6.92
N SER A 274 2.95 32.00 -8.10
CA SER A 274 1.88 31.29 -8.81
C SER A 274 1.75 29.86 -8.29
N LEU A 275 0.53 29.48 -7.87
CA LEU A 275 0.20 28.12 -7.42
C LEU A 275 -0.66 27.39 -8.46
N PRO A 276 -0.50 26.06 -8.62
CA PRO A 276 0.54 25.21 -8.02
C PRO A 276 1.94 25.49 -8.58
N GLY A 277 2.95 25.27 -7.75
CA GLY A 277 4.34 25.57 -8.03
C GLY A 277 5.24 25.30 -6.82
N TYR A 278 6.55 25.35 -7.03
CA TYR A 278 7.56 25.17 -5.99
C TYR A 278 8.28 26.51 -5.78
N TRP A 279 8.55 26.88 -4.53
CA TRP A 279 9.24 28.14 -4.19
C TRP A 279 10.73 27.96 -3.95
N ALA A 280 11.19 26.72 -3.82
CA ALA A 280 12.60 26.39 -3.62
C ALA A 280 13.13 25.53 -4.78
N GLU A 281 14.41 25.73 -5.11
CA GLU A 281 15.20 24.78 -5.89
C GLU A 281 15.78 23.69 -4.95
N PRO A 282 15.99 22.46 -5.43
CA PRO A 282 16.54 21.38 -4.62
C PRO A 282 18.04 21.61 -4.35
N THR A 283 18.38 22.31 -3.26
CA THR A 283 19.74 22.43 -2.74
C THR A 283 19.86 21.68 -1.40
N GLU A 284 21.07 21.25 -1.02
CA GLU A 284 21.32 20.51 0.22
C GLU A 284 20.91 21.28 1.49
N GLU A 285 20.95 22.62 1.45
CA GLU A 285 20.47 23.45 2.55
C GLU A 285 18.94 23.68 2.51
N GLY A 286 18.35 23.69 1.30
CA GLY A 286 16.93 23.97 1.06
C GLY A 286 16.42 25.30 1.62
N ASP A 287 15.23 25.73 1.19
CA ASP A 287 14.46 26.77 1.91
C ASP A 287 13.43 26.07 2.78
N ASN A 288 13.87 25.64 3.97
CA ASN A 288 13.07 24.92 4.96
C ASN A 288 12.56 25.87 6.06
N GLY A 289 11.49 25.49 6.73
CA GLY A 289 10.86 26.27 7.80
C GLY A 289 9.38 26.51 7.54
N ILE A 290 8.92 27.72 7.84
CA ILE A 290 7.50 28.09 7.80
C ILE A 290 7.26 29.10 6.69
N PHE A 291 6.22 28.84 5.89
CA PHE A 291 5.84 29.64 4.74
C PHE A 291 4.34 29.93 4.78
N TRP A 292 3.97 31.16 4.43
CA TRP A 292 2.59 31.61 4.44
C TRP A 292 2.16 32.00 3.04
N PHE A 293 0.99 31.50 2.64
CA PHE A 293 0.36 31.78 1.36
C PHE A 293 -1.02 32.37 1.62
N ARG A 294 -1.38 33.45 0.93
CA ARG A 294 -2.69 34.09 1.07
C ARG A 294 -3.30 34.45 -0.28
N LYS A 295 -4.60 34.19 -0.43
CA LYS A 295 -5.38 34.57 -1.60
C LYS A 295 -6.76 35.07 -1.20
N ASN A 296 -7.18 36.13 -1.85
CA ASN A 296 -8.54 36.64 -1.75
C ASN A 296 -9.37 36.09 -2.92
N LEU A 297 -10.63 35.76 -2.63
CA LEU A 297 -11.60 35.27 -3.58
C LEU A 297 -12.95 35.96 -3.31
N ALA A 298 -13.54 36.58 -4.32
CA ALA A 298 -14.88 37.14 -4.20
C ALA A 298 -15.94 36.05 -4.44
N LEU A 299 -16.92 35.95 -3.56
CA LEU A 299 -18.08 35.07 -3.69
C LEU A 299 -19.37 35.87 -3.95
N PRO A 300 -20.26 35.39 -4.84
CA PRO A 300 -21.60 35.92 -4.99
C PRO A 300 -22.41 35.89 -3.68
N GLU A 301 -23.36 36.81 -3.55
CA GLU A 301 -24.21 36.94 -2.35
C GLU A 301 -25.01 35.67 -2.05
N HIS A 302 -25.50 34.97 -3.07
CA HIS A 302 -26.31 33.75 -2.91
C HIS A 302 -25.54 32.55 -2.34
N LEU A 303 -24.20 32.60 -2.31
CA LEU A 303 -23.35 31.56 -1.72
C LEU A 303 -22.90 31.88 -0.30
N ALA A 304 -23.17 33.10 0.20
CA ALA A 304 -22.81 33.49 1.55
C ALA A 304 -23.44 32.56 2.59
N GLY A 305 -22.68 32.22 3.63
CA GLY A 305 -23.10 31.31 4.69
C GLY A 305 -23.26 29.85 4.29
N THR A 306 -23.10 29.49 3.01
CA THR A 306 -23.23 28.11 2.54
C THR A 306 -21.97 27.30 2.85
N ALA A 307 -22.14 26.02 3.21
CA ALA A 307 -21.01 25.11 3.39
C ALA A 307 -20.29 24.84 2.05
N GLY A 308 -19.01 24.51 2.12
CA GLY A 308 -18.21 24.24 0.93
C GLY A 308 -17.14 23.17 1.13
N LEU A 309 -16.35 22.94 0.09
CA LEU A 309 -15.17 22.08 0.08
C LEU A 309 -13.99 22.86 -0.48
N LEU A 310 -12.94 23.01 0.33
CA LEU A 310 -11.67 23.57 -0.10
C LEU A 310 -10.72 22.45 -0.54
N GLU A 311 -10.29 22.49 -1.79
CA GLU A 311 -9.27 21.62 -2.35
C GLU A 311 -7.98 22.42 -2.62
N LEU A 312 -6.86 21.98 -2.05
CA LEU A 312 -5.53 22.59 -2.20
C LEU A 312 -4.50 21.59 -2.72
N GLY A 313 -4.96 20.63 -3.53
CA GLY A 313 -4.14 19.61 -4.15
C GLY A 313 -3.29 18.83 -3.14
N ARG A 314 -1.99 18.74 -3.40
CA ARG A 314 -1.00 18.15 -2.49
C ARG A 314 0.07 19.20 -2.21
N ILE A 315 0.50 19.34 -0.97
CA ILE A 315 1.45 20.33 -0.47
C ILE A 315 2.65 19.58 0.12
N VAL A 316 3.85 20.10 -0.06
CA VAL A 316 5.08 19.61 0.58
C VAL A 316 5.48 20.62 1.66
N ASP A 317 5.53 20.27 2.95
CA ASP A 317 5.25 18.95 3.55
C ASP A 317 3.90 18.94 4.30
N ALA A 318 3.76 19.76 5.33
CA ALA A 318 2.56 19.86 6.17
C ALA A 318 1.87 21.23 6.02
N ASP A 319 0.57 21.30 6.28
CA ASP A 319 -0.18 22.55 6.25
C ASP A 319 -1.20 22.70 7.39
N GLU A 320 -1.45 23.95 7.74
CA GLU A 320 -2.65 24.43 8.43
C GLU A 320 -3.32 25.45 7.53
N THR A 321 -4.62 25.31 7.33
CA THR A 321 -5.37 26.12 6.38
C THR A 321 -6.52 26.85 7.05
N TYR A 322 -6.66 28.13 6.73
CA TYR A 322 -7.60 29.07 7.32
C TYR A 322 -8.47 29.73 6.25
N ILE A 323 -9.73 29.96 6.56
CA ILE A 323 -10.63 30.81 5.79
C ILE A 323 -11.17 31.90 6.72
N ASN A 324 -11.06 33.16 6.32
CA ASN A 324 -11.50 34.31 7.11
C ASN A 324 -11.01 34.25 8.57
N GLY A 325 -9.75 33.84 8.77
CA GLY A 325 -9.12 33.73 10.09
C GLY A 325 -9.47 32.50 10.91
N ARG A 326 -10.41 31.66 10.46
CA ARG A 326 -10.76 30.41 11.13
C ARG A 326 -10.07 29.22 10.46
N GLN A 327 -9.39 28.39 11.22
CA GLN A 327 -8.81 27.15 10.71
C GLN A 327 -9.92 26.20 10.22
N VAL A 328 -9.78 25.71 8.99
CA VAL A 328 -10.72 24.76 8.35
C VAL A 328 -10.12 23.38 8.18
N GLY A 329 -8.81 23.23 8.30
CA GLY A 329 -8.15 21.94 8.24
C GLY A 329 -6.64 21.99 8.43
N SER A 330 -6.05 20.81 8.53
CA SER A 330 -4.61 20.60 8.60
C SER A 330 -4.23 19.21 8.11
N THR A 331 -3.05 19.08 7.52
CA THR A 331 -2.46 17.81 7.10
C THR A 331 -0.99 17.80 7.50
N SER A 332 -0.53 16.77 8.20
CA SER A 332 0.79 16.73 8.84
C SER A 332 1.95 16.28 7.94
N TYR A 333 1.70 15.90 6.68
CA TYR A 333 2.72 15.38 5.78
C TYR A 333 2.29 15.40 4.30
N LEU A 334 3.24 15.18 3.39
CA LEU A 334 3.07 15.48 1.99
C LEU A 334 2.07 14.64 1.20
N TYR A 335 1.68 13.44 1.64
CA TYR A 335 0.99 12.49 0.74
C TYR A 335 -0.52 12.69 0.60
N PRO A 336 -1.30 13.01 1.66
CA PRO A 336 -2.73 13.22 1.51
C PRO A 336 -3.06 14.43 0.65
N ARG A 337 -4.13 14.34 -0.15
CA ARG A 337 -4.70 15.50 -0.81
C ARG A 337 -5.43 16.37 0.23
N ARG A 338 -5.28 17.68 0.12
CA ARG A 338 -5.88 18.67 1.01
C ARG A 338 -7.32 18.88 0.57
N ARG A 339 -8.24 18.33 1.35
CA ARG A 339 -9.69 18.38 1.14
C ARG A 339 -10.34 18.75 2.46
N TYR A 340 -10.60 20.04 2.66
CA TYR A 340 -11.09 20.56 3.92
C TYR A 340 -12.54 21.00 3.80
N PRO A 341 -13.47 20.38 4.55
CA PRO A 341 -14.83 20.87 4.66
C PRO A 341 -14.84 22.30 5.19
N VAL A 342 -15.54 23.18 4.50
CA VAL A 342 -15.77 24.56 4.93
C VAL A 342 -17.14 24.62 5.59
N PRO A 343 -17.22 24.90 6.91
CA PRO A 343 -18.49 24.90 7.61
C PRO A 343 -19.42 26.02 7.13
N ALA A 344 -20.72 25.77 7.20
CA ALA A 344 -21.73 26.81 6.98
C ALA A 344 -21.51 28.01 7.93
N GLY A 345 -21.86 29.21 7.45
CA GLY A 345 -21.67 30.47 8.16
C GLY A 345 -20.27 31.06 8.09
N LEU A 346 -19.27 30.34 7.56
CA LEU A 346 -17.89 30.85 7.47
C LEU A 346 -17.63 31.73 6.25
N LEU A 347 -18.25 31.41 5.13
CA LEU A 347 -18.13 32.17 3.88
C LEU A 347 -19.04 33.39 3.90
N ARG A 348 -18.58 34.52 3.36
CA ARG A 348 -19.35 35.77 3.28
C ARG A 348 -19.55 36.20 1.83
N ALA A 349 -20.54 37.05 1.58
CA ALA A 349 -20.69 37.73 0.31
C ALA A 349 -19.48 38.64 0.07
N GLY A 350 -19.03 38.74 -1.19
CA GLY A 350 -17.85 39.51 -1.55
C GLY A 350 -16.56 38.79 -1.14
N GLU A 351 -15.56 39.55 -0.68
CA GLU A 351 -14.20 39.05 -0.48
C GLU A 351 -14.08 38.05 0.67
N ASN A 352 -13.51 36.88 0.40
CA ASN A 352 -13.09 35.88 1.39
C ASN A 352 -11.59 35.69 1.29
N THR A 353 -10.91 35.53 2.43
CA THR A 353 -9.48 35.26 2.47
C THR A 353 -9.23 33.79 2.77
N ILE A 354 -8.37 33.16 1.97
CA ILE A 354 -7.81 31.83 2.22
C ILE A 354 -6.34 32.00 2.57
N THR A 355 -5.92 31.47 3.71
CA THR A 355 -4.53 31.50 4.17
C THR A 355 -4.04 30.07 4.41
N VAL A 356 -2.85 29.73 3.92
CA VAL A 356 -2.21 28.44 4.11
C VAL A 356 -0.86 28.65 4.77
N ARG A 357 -0.68 28.12 5.97
CA ARG A 357 0.59 28.02 6.67
C ARG A 357 1.20 26.67 6.34
N VAL A 358 2.35 26.66 5.69
CA VAL A 358 3.05 25.45 5.26
C VAL A 358 4.31 25.28 6.10
N THR A 359 4.48 24.08 6.67
CA THR A 359 5.74 23.66 7.28
C THR A 359 6.48 22.75 6.30
N ASN A 360 7.64 23.20 5.84
CA ASN A 360 8.54 22.41 4.99
C ASN A 360 9.75 21.96 5.82
N THR A 361 9.81 20.66 6.09
CA THR A 361 10.81 20.07 7.00
C THR A 361 12.14 19.81 6.29
N SER A 362 12.10 19.46 5.01
CA SER A 362 13.28 19.15 4.19
C SER A 362 12.93 19.21 2.70
N GLY A 363 13.96 19.27 1.84
CA GLY A 363 13.78 19.15 0.40
C GLY A 363 12.99 20.30 -0.24
N ARG A 364 12.31 19.98 -1.34
CA ARG A 364 11.64 20.97 -2.19
C ARG A 364 10.21 21.25 -1.75
N GLY A 365 10.00 22.34 -1.03
CA GLY A 365 8.66 22.82 -0.68
C GLY A 365 7.85 23.26 -1.91
N GLY A 366 6.57 22.89 -1.96
CA GLY A 366 5.70 23.26 -3.08
C GLY A 366 4.25 22.82 -2.97
N PHE A 367 3.43 23.37 -3.86
CA PHE A 367 2.09 22.90 -4.18
C PHE A 367 2.18 22.08 -5.46
N VAL A 368 1.88 20.79 -5.37
CA VAL A 368 2.08 19.81 -6.43
C VAL A 368 1.14 20.10 -7.61
N LYS A 369 1.72 20.26 -8.80
CA LYS A 369 1.00 20.51 -10.06
C LYS A 369 0.00 19.38 -10.40
N ASP A 370 -0.95 19.64 -11.29
CA ASP A 370 -1.97 18.69 -11.78
C ASP A 370 -2.82 18.05 -10.69
N LYS A 371 -3.03 18.78 -9.58
CA LYS A 371 -4.01 18.44 -8.54
C LYS A 371 -5.12 19.51 -8.51
N PRO A 372 -6.31 19.21 -7.96
CA PRO A 372 -7.39 20.20 -7.81
C PRO A 372 -7.03 21.33 -6.84
N TYR A 373 -7.15 22.57 -7.29
CA TYR A 373 -7.03 23.79 -6.49
C TYR A 373 -8.30 24.61 -6.65
N ALA A 374 -9.27 24.41 -5.78
CA ALA A 374 -10.57 25.06 -5.91
C ALA A 374 -11.31 25.18 -4.57
N LEU A 375 -12.18 26.18 -4.46
CA LEU A 375 -13.26 26.19 -3.48
C LEU A 375 -14.56 25.81 -4.20
N THR A 376 -15.29 24.81 -3.70
CA THR A 376 -16.60 24.42 -4.24
C THR A 376 -17.69 24.73 -3.22
N VAL A 377 -18.71 25.48 -3.62
CA VAL A 377 -19.84 25.90 -2.75
C VAL A 377 -21.13 25.71 -3.54
N ALA A 378 -22.08 24.94 -3.00
CA ALA A 378 -23.35 24.61 -3.69
C ALA A 378 -23.17 24.08 -5.14
N GLY A 379 -22.05 23.39 -5.43
CA GLY A 379 -21.71 22.89 -6.76
C GLY A 379 -21.01 23.90 -7.67
N GLU A 380 -20.97 25.18 -7.32
CA GLU A 380 -20.20 26.21 -8.01
C GLU A 380 -18.72 26.14 -7.60
N ARG A 381 -17.82 26.15 -8.59
CA ARG A 381 -16.39 25.93 -8.40
C ARG A 381 -15.58 27.19 -8.72
N PHE A 382 -14.80 27.63 -7.75
CA PHE A 382 -13.92 28.80 -7.84
C PHE A 382 -12.47 28.35 -7.95
N ASP A 383 -11.78 28.77 -9.03
CA ASP A 383 -10.39 28.41 -9.28
C ASP A 383 -9.45 29.12 -8.29
N LEU A 384 -8.58 28.35 -7.64
CA LEU A 384 -7.58 28.88 -6.73
C LEU A 384 -6.19 28.99 -7.35
N ARG A 385 -6.00 28.54 -8.59
CA ARG A 385 -4.71 28.63 -9.30
C ARG A 385 -4.33 30.06 -9.64
N GLY A 386 -3.06 30.27 -10.01
CA GLY A 386 -2.50 31.57 -10.34
C GLY A 386 -1.87 32.25 -9.12
N PRO A 387 -1.81 33.60 -9.07
CA PRO A 387 -1.05 34.31 -8.06
C PRO A 387 -1.64 34.16 -6.66
N TRP A 388 -0.74 34.02 -5.69
CA TRP A 388 -0.96 34.07 -4.24
C TRP A 388 0.09 35.00 -3.63
N HIS A 389 -0.28 35.75 -2.60
CA HIS A 389 0.70 36.43 -1.75
C HIS A 389 1.45 35.38 -0.94
N PHE A 390 2.76 35.57 -0.81
CA PHE A 390 3.70 34.63 -0.24
C PHE A 390 4.68 35.35 0.67
N ARG A 391 4.91 34.81 1.87
CA ARG A 391 5.93 35.31 2.80
C ARG A 391 6.51 34.18 3.64
N ARG A 392 7.81 34.23 3.89
CA ARG A 392 8.48 33.31 4.81
C ARG A 392 8.21 33.74 6.26
N GLY A 393 7.66 32.84 7.07
CA GLY A 393 7.45 33.04 8.51
C GLY A 393 8.71 32.73 9.32
N ALA A 394 9.40 31.62 9.00
CA ALA A 394 10.64 31.22 9.66
C ALA A 394 11.57 30.48 8.70
N ARG A 395 12.89 30.71 8.83
CA ARG A 395 13.92 29.87 8.18
C ARG A 395 14.45 28.84 9.18
N MET A 396 14.49 27.58 8.77
CA MET A 396 14.95 26.45 9.56
C MET A 396 15.98 25.63 8.78
N PRO A 397 16.90 24.94 9.46
CA PRO A 397 17.71 23.89 8.82
C PRO A 397 16.83 22.71 8.40
N SER A 398 17.31 21.90 7.46
CA SER A 398 16.66 20.62 7.12
C SER A 398 16.55 19.73 8.36
N LEU A 399 15.36 19.17 8.59
CA LEU A 399 15.12 18.23 9.67
C LEU A 399 15.65 16.85 9.27
N ALA A 400 16.65 16.36 10.01
CA ALA A 400 17.18 15.03 9.78
C ALA A 400 16.07 13.97 9.92
N PRO A 401 15.97 13.01 8.98
CA PRO A 401 14.87 12.04 8.93
C PRO A 401 14.82 11.21 10.21
N GLN A 402 13.61 10.79 10.59
CA GLN A 402 13.43 9.85 11.69
C GLN A 402 13.85 8.44 11.28
N THR A 403 14.30 7.66 12.26
CA THR A 403 14.53 6.23 12.08
C THR A 403 13.21 5.50 12.19
N PHE A 404 12.76 4.93 11.08
CA PHE A 404 11.59 4.05 11.08
C PHE A 404 12.00 2.66 11.56
N VAL A 405 11.99 2.46 12.89
CA VAL A 405 12.30 1.17 13.54
C VAL A 405 11.49 0.03 12.91
N ARG A 406 10.20 0.27 12.65
CA ARG A 406 9.26 -0.71 12.08
C ARG A 406 9.64 -1.21 10.68
N TRP A 407 10.50 -0.50 9.95
CA TRP A 407 10.95 -0.90 8.62
C TRP A 407 12.18 -1.81 8.64
N LYS A 408 12.74 -2.07 9.82
CA LYS A 408 13.94 -2.89 9.95
C LYS A 408 13.64 -4.37 9.66
N PRO A 409 14.63 -5.15 9.20
CA PRO A 409 14.39 -6.48 8.66
C PRO A 409 13.77 -7.45 9.68
N GLY A 410 12.85 -8.31 9.21
CA GLY A 410 12.20 -9.39 9.97
C GLY A 410 11.19 -8.99 11.06
N GLY A 411 11.17 -7.73 11.49
CA GLY A 411 10.30 -7.29 12.60
C GLY A 411 8.80 -7.43 12.30
N LEU A 412 8.39 -7.04 11.08
CA LEU A 412 6.99 -7.12 10.66
C LEU A 412 6.57 -8.56 10.37
N PHE A 413 7.47 -9.38 9.81
CA PHE A 413 7.21 -10.80 9.62
C PHE A 413 6.79 -11.45 10.94
N ASN A 414 7.59 -11.24 12.00
CA ASN A 414 7.37 -11.85 13.30
C ASN A 414 6.05 -11.45 13.97
N ALA A 415 5.66 -10.18 13.87
CA ALA A 415 4.50 -9.66 14.59
C ALA A 415 3.21 -9.60 13.76
N MET A 416 3.30 -9.42 12.45
CA MET A 416 2.15 -9.17 11.58
C MET A 416 1.85 -10.30 10.59
N LEU A 417 2.81 -11.18 10.30
CA LEU A 417 2.62 -12.25 9.31
C LEU A 417 2.62 -13.64 9.93
N TYR A 418 3.61 -13.94 10.77
CA TYR A 418 3.77 -15.25 11.39
C TYR A 418 2.50 -15.71 12.15
N PRO A 419 1.82 -14.86 12.95
CA PRO A 419 0.59 -15.27 13.65
C PRO A 419 -0.55 -15.71 12.70
N LEU A 420 -0.49 -15.33 11.43
CA LEU A 420 -1.51 -15.64 10.42
C LEU A 420 -1.32 -17.02 9.78
N GLN A 421 -0.12 -17.62 9.90
CA GLN A 421 0.27 -18.79 9.10
C GLN A 421 -0.51 -20.06 9.45
N ASN A 422 -1.14 -20.10 10.62
CA ASN A 422 -2.00 -21.21 11.04
C ASN A 422 -3.43 -21.12 10.45
N TYR A 423 -3.79 -19.97 9.86
CA TYR A 423 -5.08 -19.76 9.20
C TYR A 423 -5.01 -20.18 7.73
N ARG A 424 -5.90 -21.08 7.31
CA ARG A 424 -5.99 -21.52 5.91
C ARG A 424 -6.47 -20.38 5.02
N ILE A 425 -5.78 -20.13 3.90
CA ILE A 425 -6.12 -19.07 2.95
C ILE A 425 -6.13 -19.57 1.50
N LYS A 426 -6.80 -18.85 0.61
CA LYS A 426 -6.84 -19.10 -0.84
C LYS A 426 -5.54 -18.68 -1.54
N GLY A 427 -4.93 -17.58 -1.10
CA GLY A 427 -3.77 -16.98 -1.73
C GLY A 427 -3.38 -15.64 -1.12
N ALA A 428 -2.33 -15.03 -1.66
CA ALA A 428 -1.85 -13.71 -1.26
C ALA A 428 -1.87 -12.71 -2.43
N ILE A 429 -2.19 -11.45 -2.15
CA ILE A 429 -1.97 -10.30 -3.01
C ILE A 429 -0.92 -9.38 -2.37
N TRP A 430 0.10 -9.00 -3.14
CA TRP A 430 1.24 -8.23 -2.67
C TRP A 430 1.45 -6.96 -3.50
N TYR A 431 1.51 -5.80 -2.84
CA TYR A 431 1.85 -4.55 -3.52
C TYR A 431 2.93 -3.81 -2.73
N GLN A 432 4.17 -3.99 -3.20
CA GLN A 432 5.37 -3.40 -2.63
C GLN A 432 6.48 -3.33 -3.66
N GLY A 433 7.36 -2.35 -3.49
CA GLY A 433 8.64 -2.28 -4.17
C GLY A 433 9.27 -0.90 -4.02
N GLU A 434 8.48 0.14 -3.79
CA GLU A 434 8.95 1.53 -3.81
C GLU A 434 10.09 1.78 -2.82
N SER A 435 10.07 1.16 -1.64
CA SER A 435 11.16 1.25 -0.64
C SER A 435 12.42 0.43 -0.98
N ASN A 436 12.38 -0.37 -2.04
CA ASN A 436 13.51 -1.16 -2.56
C ASN A 436 14.02 -0.62 -3.91
N VAL A 437 13.47 0.50 -4.43
CA VAL A 437 14.00 1.17 -5.62
C VAL A 437 15.46 1.53 -5.39
N GLY A 438 16.31 1.31 -6.40
CA GLY A 438 17.76 1.44 -6.30
C GLY A 438 18.48 0.17 -5.81
N ARG A 439 17.76 -0.89 -5.42
CA ARG A 439 18.31 -2.20 -5.04
C ARG A 439 17.71 -3.35 -5.88
N ALA A 440 17.42 -3.10 -7.16
CA ALA A 440 16.73 -4.05 -8.03
C ALA A 440 17.45 -5.43 -8.13
N GLU A 441 18.78 -5.44 -8.19
CA GLU A 441 19.57 -6.69 -8.26
C GLU A 441 19.48 -7.52 -6.98
N GLU A 442 19.41 -6.87 -5.81
CA GLU A 442 19.12 -7.56 -4.54
C GLU A 442 17.67 -8.05 -4.53
N TYR A 443 16.73 -7.21 -4.98
CA TYR A 443 15.29 -7.51 -5.01
C TYR A 443 14.95 -8.72 -5.88
N LYS A 444 15.65 -8.92 -7.00
CA LYS A 444 15.57 -10.13 -7.85
C LYS A 444 15.80 -11.43 -7.07
N LYS A 445 16.55 -11.37 -5.96
CA LYS A 445 16.79 -12.52 -5.06
C LYS A 445 15.83 -12.50 -3.87
N LEU A 446 15.67 -11.34 -3.25
CA LEU A 446 14.87 -11.15 -2.03
C LEU A 446 13.38 -11.46 -2.25
N PHE A 447 12.78 -10.98 -3.33
CA PHE A 447 11.34 -11.14 -3.53
C PHE A 447 10.93 -12.59 -3.80
N PRO A 448 11.62 -13.36 -4.66
CA PRO A 448 11.39 -14.80 -4.75
C PRO A 448 11.67 -15.56 -3.44
N ALA A 449 12.63 -15.12 -2.64
CA ALA A 449 12.89 -15.71 -1.32
C ALA A 449 11.72 -15.46 -0.36
N LEU A 450 11.16 -14.26 -0.33
CA LEU A 450 9.96 -13.91 0.43
C LEU A 450 8.78 -14.82 0.07
N ILE A 451 8.50 -15.00 -1.23
CA ILE A 451 7.38 -15.86 -1.66
C ILE A 451 7.56 -17.31 -1.18
N ARG A 452 8.78 -17.85 -1.28
CA ARG A 452 9.09 -19.22 -0.81
C ARG A 452 9.00 -19.34 0.71
N ASP A 453 9.44 -18.32 1.43
CA ASP A 453 9.38 -18.25 2.89
C ASP A 453 7.94 -18.32 3.38
N TRP A 454 7.05 -17.50 2.80
CA TRP A 454 5.63 -17.50 3.16
C TRP A 454 4.97 -18.83 2.83
N ARG A 455 5.19 -19.36 1.62
CA ARG A 455 4.71 -20.70 1.24
C ARG A 455 5.14 -21.77 2.24
N SER A 456 6.39 -21.71 2.69
CA SER A 456 6.93 -22.69 3.66
C SER A 456 6.28 -22.53 5.03
N GLY A 457 6.04 -21.29 5.48
CA GLY A 457 5.32 -21.00 6.72
C GLY A 457 3.90 -21.57 6.71
N TRP A 458 3.10 -21.25 5.69
CA TRP A 458 1.73 -21.78 5.56
C TRP A 458 1.69 -23.30 5.36
N ARG A 459 2.67 -23.89 4.67
CA ARG A 459 2.81 -25.35 4.60
C ARG A 459 3.02 -25.95 5.97
N ALA A 460 3.96 -25.41 6.75
CA ALA A 460 4.30 -25.92 8.07
C ALA A 460 3.17 -25.74 9.09
N GLN A 461 2.49 -24.60 9.07
CA GLN A 461 1.51 -24.25 10.10
C GLN A 461 0.08 -24.69 9.75
N ALA A 462 -0.38 -24.44 8.51
CA ALA A 462 -1.74 -24.74 8.06
C ALA A 462 -1.84 -25.95 7.11
N GLY A 463 -0.75 -26.70 6.91
CA GLY A 463 -0.72 -27.86 6.00
C GLY A 463 -1.05 -27.48 4.54
N GLN A 464 -0.71 -26.26 4.12
CA GLN A 464 -1.10 -25.70 2.84
C GLN A 464 0.04 -25.77 1.80
N ASP A 465 -0.02 -26.76 0.90
CA ASP A 465 1.04 -27.01 -0.08
C ASP A 465 1.13 -26.00 -1.22
N SER A 466 -0.03 -25.47 -1.67
CA SER A 466 -0.12 -24.42 -2.67
C SER A 466 -0.63 -23.13 -2.04
N LEU A 467 0.09 -22.04 -2.31
CA LEU A 467 -0.30 -20.68 -1.96
C LEU A 467 -0.06 -19.81 -3.21
N PRO A 468 -1.11 -19.61 -4.04
CA PRO A 468 -1.11 -18.65 -5.12
C PRO A 468 -0.63 -17.28 -4.63
N PHE A 469 0.33 -16.70 -5.35
CA PHE A 469 0.94 -15.44 -4.96
C PHE A 469 0.85 -14.44 -6.10
N LEU A 470 0.00 -13.44 -5.93
CA LEU A 470 -0.24 -12.41 -6.93
C LEU A 470 0.42 -11.11 -6.47
N PHE A 471 1.01 -10.37 -7.39
CA PHE A 471 1.67 -9.12 -7.04
C PHE A 471 1.48 -8.03 -8.08
N VAL A 472 1.70 -6.79 -7.68
CA VAL A 472 1.56 -5.62 -8.55
C VAL A 472 2.94 -5.12 -8.96
N GLN A 473 3.17 -5.00 -10.27
CA GLN A 473 4.33 -4.29 -10.80
C GLN A 473 4.15 -2.79 -10.52
N LEU A 474 5.21 -2.09 -10.10
CA LEU A 474 5.07 -0.68 -9.70
C LEU A 474 4.41 0.18 -10.78
N ALA A 475 3.52 1.07 -10.34
CA ALA A 475 2.89 2.05 -11.20
C ALA A 475 3.91 3.10 -11.68
N ASN A 476 3.53 3.92 -12.65
CA ASN A 476 4.32 5.07 -13.09
C ASN A 476 4.38 6.16 -12.01
N PHE A 477 5.56 6.75 -11.84
CA PHE A 477 5.82 7.83 -10.90
C PHE A 477 7.01 8.69 -11.39
N LEU A 478 7.07 9.96 -10.99
CA LEU A 478 8.01 11.01 -11.43
C LEU A 478 7.69 11.60 -12.81
N GLU A 479 8.36 12.72 -13.15
CA GLU A 479 8.21 13.37 -14.46
C GLU A 479 8.66 12.43 -15.59
N PRO A 480 7.96 12.43 -16.74
CA PRO A 480 8.38 11.63 -17.89
C PRO A 480 9.73 12.13 -18.44
N ALA A 481 10.62 11.21 -18.78
CA ALA A 481 11.84 11.53 -19.53
C ALA A 481 11.53 11.77 -21.01
N SER A 482 12.14 12.81 -21.61
CA SER A 482 11.98 13.13 -23.04
C SER A 482 12.81 12.23 -23.95
N THR A 483 13.87 11.63 -23.43
CA THR A 483 14.79 10.73 -24.13
C THR A 483 14.92 9.41 -23.40
N PRO A 484 15.28 8.30 -24.08
CA PRO A 484 15.56 7.05 -23.39
C PRO A 484 16.69 7.24 -22.37
N ALA A 485 16.50 6.70 -21.17
CA ALA A 485 17.46 6.80 -20.08
C ALA A 485 17.45 5.50 -19.25
N ASP A 486 18.44 5.37 -18.37
CA ASP A 486 18.38 4.36 -17.31
C ASP A 486 17.35 4.76 -16.25
N SER A 487 16.78 3.77 -15.58
CA SER A 487 15.71 3.97 -14.60
C SER A 487 15.74 2.87 -13.56
N ALA A 488 16.10 3.24 -12.33
CA ALA A 488 16.08 2.32 -11.19
C ALA A 488 14.66 1.79 -10.90
N TRP A 489 13.63 2.57 -11.26
CA TRP A 489 12.24 2.14 -11.14
C TRP A 489 11.88 1.07 -12.17
N ALA A 490 12.32 1.23 -13.42
CA ALA A 490 12.13 0.21 -14.46
C ALA A 490 12.94 -1.07 -14.17
N GLU A 491 14.14 -0.95 -13.62
CA GLU A 491 14.92 -2.10 -13.14
C GLU A 491 14.20 -2.86 -12.03
N LEU A 492 13.56 -2.15 -11.11
CA LEU A 492 12.78 -2.80 -10.06
C LEU A 492 11.50 -3.45 -10.63
N ARG A 493 10.84 -2.84 -11.62
CA ARG A 493 9.73 -3.49 -12.34
C ARG A 493 10.16 -4.77 -13.04
N GLU A 494 11.37 -4.80 -13.62
CA GLU A 494 11.97 -6.01 -14.18
C GLU A 494 12.22 -7.06 -13.08
N ALA A 495 12.74 -6.63 -11.92
CA ALA A 495 12.95 -7.52 -10.77
C ALA A 495 11.65 -8.14 -10.24
N GLN A 496 10.55 -7.38 -10.21
CA GLN A 496 9.22 -7.88 -9.89
C GLN A 496 8.75 -8.89 -10.95
N ALA A 497 8.88 -8.54 -12.23
CA ALA A 497 8.48 -9.43 -13.32
C ALA A 497 9.20 -10.79 -13.21
N ALA A 498 10.51 -10.80 -12.94
CA ALA A 498 11.30 -12.02 -12.81
C ALA A 498 10.75 -13.03 -11.78
N ALA A 499 9.97 -12.59 -10.79
CA ALA A 499 9.29 -13.49 -9.85
C ALA A 499 8.21 -14.38 -10.50
N LEU A 500 7.75 -14.04 -11.71
CA LEU A 500 6.85 -14.89 -12.52
C LEU A 500 7.46 -16.24 -12.90
N ALA A 501 8.79 -16.40 -12.80
CA ALA A 501 9.44 -17.69 -12.97
C ALA A 501 9.09 -18.70 -11.85
N LEU A 502 8.50 -18.25 -10.73
CA LEU A 502 7.97 -19.14 -9.71
C LEU A 502 6.58 -19.66 -10.11
N PRO A 503 6.29 -20.95 -9.87
CA PRO A 503 4.96 -21.50 -10.12
C PRO A 503 3.91 -20.84 -9.21
N ASP A 504 2.65 -20.93 -9.61
CA ASP A 504 1.50 -20.34 -8.90
C ASP A 504 1.68 -18.84 -8.60
N THR A 505 2.29 -18.09 -9.52
CA THR A 505 2.43 -16.64 -9.41
C THR A 505 1.70 -15.91 -10.53
N GLY A 506 1.27 -14.68 -10.25
CA GLY A 506 0.64 -13.80 -11.23
C GLY A 506 0.99 -12.34 -10.95
N MET A 507 1.06 -11.54 -12.00
CA MET A 507 1.42 -10.13 -11.89
C MET A 507 0.32 -9.24 -12.47
N ALA A 508 0.04 -8.11 -11.81
CA ALA A 508 -0.75 -7.03 -12.38
C ALA A 508 0.20 -5.91 -12.85
N VAL A 509 0.18 -5.60 -14.15
CA VAL A 509 0.90 -4.42 -14.70
C VAL A 509 0.12 -3.16 -14.32
N ALA A 510 0.80 -2.13 -13.82
CA ALA A 510 0.16 -0.89 -13.34
C ALA A 510 0.75 0.41 -13.90
N ILE A 511 1.56 0.35 -14.96
CA ILE A 511 2.28 1.50 -15.53
C ILE A 511 1.37 2.63 -16.08
N ASP A 512 0.09 2.35 -16.26
CA ASP A 512 -0.96 3.24 -16.74
C ASP A 512 -1.98 3.62 -15.66
N ALA A 513 -1.87 3.04 -14.46
CA ALA A 513 -2.78 3.32 -13.33
C ALA A 513 -2.23 4.39 -12.36
N GLY A 514 -0.98 4.82 -12.53
CA GLY A 514 -0.27 5.80 -11.69
C GLY A 514 -0.34 7.24 -12.18
N GLU A 515 0.12 8.13 -11.31
CA GLU A 515 0.21 9.57 -11.56
C GLU A 515 1.68 9.98 -11.46
N TRP A 516 2.16 10.83 -12.37
CA TRP A 516 3.55 11.30 -12.38
C TRP A 516 3.95 12.03 -11.08
N ASN A 517 2.98 12.69 -10.45
CA ASN A 517 3.16 13.59 -9.32
C ASN A 517 2.74 12.98 -7.97
N ASP A 518 2.40 11.69 -7.93
CA ASP A 518 1.97 11.00 -6.72
C ASP A 518 2.34 9.52 -6.78
N ILE A 519 3.13 9.09 -5.82
CA ILE A 519 3.58 7.70 -5.69
C ILE A 519 2.41 6.74 -5.36
N HIS A 520 1.28 7.29 -4.91
CA HIS A 520 0.08 6.53 -4.59
C HIS A 520 -0.99 6.70 -5.68
N PRO A 521 -1.05 5.81 -6.70
CA PRO A 521 -2.11 5.81 -7.71
C PRO A 521 -3.51 5.92 -7.09
N LEU A 522 -4.32 6.86 -7.55
CA LEU A 522 -5.72 6.93 -7.12
C LEU A 522 -6.61 5.88 -7.81
N ASP A 523 -6.21 5.37 -8.98
CA ASP A 523 -6.95 4.32 -9.68
C ASP A 523 -6.63 2.93 -9.11
N LYS A 524 -6.99 2.75 -7.84
CA LYS A 524 -6.86 1.47 -7.13
C LYS A 524 -7.80 0.40 -7.66
N LYS A 525 -8.90 0.80 -8.29
CA LYS A 525 -9.87 -0.10 -8.90
C LYS A 525 -9.23 -0.89 -10.03
N THR A 526 -8.57 -0.21 -10.97
CA THR A 526 -7.86 -0.88 -12.07
C THR A 526 -6.83 -1.90 -11.57
N VAL A 527 -6.06 -1.55 -10.53
CA VAL A 527 -5.09 -2.47 -9.91
C VAL A 527 -5.79 -3.70 -9.31
N GLY A 528 -6.85 -3.50 -8.51
CA GLY A 528 -7.62 -4.60 -7.91
C GLY A 528 -8.26 -5.52 -8.95
N LEU A 529 -8.81 -4.96 -10.03
CA LEU A 529 -9.38 -5.72 -11.15
C LEU A 529 -8.33 -6.58 -11.87
N ARG A 530 -7.13 -6.05 -12.09
CA ARG A 530 -6.04 -6.81 -12.74
C ARG A 530 -5.50 -7.92 -11.85
N LEU A 531 -5.42 -7.71 -10.54
CA LEU A 531 -5.13 -8.79 -9.58
C LEU A 531 -6.24 -9.86 -9.63
N ALA A 532 -7.51 -9.47 -9.73
CA ALA A 532 -8.62 -10.43 -9.83
C ALA A 532 -8.55 -11.24 -11.13
N LEU A 533 -8.18 -10.61 -12.26
CA LEU A 533 -7.92 -11.32 -13.51
C LEU A 533 -6.77 -12.33 -13.37
N ALA A 534 -5.66 -11.95 -12.74
CA ALA A 534 -4.56 -12.87 -12.47
C ALA A 534 -4.98 -14.03 -11.55
N ALA A 535 -5.79 -13.76 -10.52
CA ALA A 535 -6.32 -14.78 -9.63
C ALA A 535 -7.16 -15.83 -10.35
N ARG A 536 -8.01 -15.41 -11.30
CA ARG A 536 -8.84 -16.33 -12.11
C ARG A 536 -8.00 -17.41 -12.78
N ARG A 537 -6.86 -17.02 -13.36
CA ARG A 537 -5.92 -17.97 -13.96
C ARG A 537 -5.19 -18.80 -12.91
N VAL A 538 -4.55 -18.13 -11.94
CA VAL A 538 -3.55 -18.74 -11.06
C VAL A 538 -4.17 -19.51 -9.88
N ALA A 539 -5.22 -18.96 -9.26
CA ALA A 539 -5.83 -19.53 -8.05
C ALA A 539 -7.13 -20.29 -8.33
N TYR A 540 -7.80 -20.01 -9.45
CA TYR A 540 -9.07 -20.65 -9.84
C TYR A 540 -8.93 -21.55 -11.07
N GLY A 541 -7.76 -21.59 -11.71
CA GLY A 541 -7.48 -22.53 -12.81
C GLY A 541 -8.30 -22.26 -14.08
N GLU A 542 -8.85 -21.06 -14.24
CA GLU A 542 -9.57 -20.71 -15.46
C GLU A 542 -8.60 -20.78 -16.65
N LYS A 543 -8.95 -21.61 -17.64
CA LYS A 543 -8.10 -21.87 -18.82
C LYS A 543 -8.35 -20.90 -19.97
N GLU A 544 -9.57 -20.35 -20.03
CA GLU A 544 -10.00 -19.46 -21.10
C GLU A 544 -9.93 -18.00 -20.67
N GLY A 545 -9.60 -17.12 -21.62
CA GLY A 545 -9.53 -15.68 -21.42
C GLY A 545 -8.12 -15.13 -21.21
N ILE A 546 -8.03 -13.80 -21.28
CA ILE A 546 -6.78 -13.06 -21.20
C ILE A 546 -6.65 -12.48 -19.79
N TYR A 547 -5.59 -12.86 -19.08
CA TYR A 547 -5.36 -12.49 -17.67
C TYR A 547 -4.14 -11.59 -17.47
N PHE A 548 -3.36 -11.36 -18.52
CA PHE A 548 -2.13 -10.58 -18.50
C PHE A 548 -1.98 -9.81 -19.81
N GLY A 549 -1.28 -8.68 -19.75
CA GLY A 549 -0.96 -7.88 -20.95
C GLY A 549 0.15 -8.50 -21.79
N PRO A 550 0.47 -7.94 -22.97
CA PRO A 550 1.57 -8.43 -23.78
C PRO A 550 2.87 -8.55 -22.99
N GLN A 551 3.49 -9.72 -23.05
CA GLN A 551 4.77 -10.00 -22.41
C GLN A 551 5.82 -10.31 -23.47
N PHE A 552 7.01 -9.72 -23.32
CA PHE A 552 8.16 -10.06 -24.15
C PHE A 552 8.38 -11.59 -24.15
N HIS A 553 8.58 -12.15 -25.35
CA HIS A 553 8.87 -13.56 -25.52
C HIS A 553 10.23 -13.81 -26.19
N SER A 554 10.51 -13.14 -27.30
CA SER A 554 11.76 -13.33 -28.03
C SER A 554 12.17 -12.09 -28.82
N LEU A 555 13.46 -11.99 -29.08
CA LEU A 555 14.09 -10.94 -29.88
C LEU A 555 14.92 -11.59 -30.99
N ARG A 556 14.78 -11.10 -32.22
CA ARG A 556 15.65 -11.48 -33.34
C ARG A 556 15.92 -10.29 -34.26
N ALA A 557 17.01 -10.34 -35.01
CA ALA A 557 17.33 -9.35 -36.02
C ALA A 557 16.85 -9.78 -37.40
N GLU A 558 16.42 -8.81 -38.20
CA GLU A 558 16.18 -8.94 -39.65
C GLU A 558 16.84 -7.74 -40.34
N GLY A 559 18.10 -7.89 -40.76
CA GLY A 559 18.86 -6.78 -41.33
C GLY A 559 19.06 -5.64 -40.33
N ASP A 560 18.55 -4.45 -40.66
CA ASP A 560 18.59 -3.22 -39.84
C ASP A 560 17.35 -3.09 -38.92
N ARG A 561 16.62 -4.19 -38.71
CA ARG A 561 15.39 -4.26 -37.91
C ARG A 561 15.54 -5.22 -36.73
N LEU A 562 14.87 -4.90 -35.62
CA LEU A 562 14.59 -5.86 -34.55
C LEU A 562 13.13 -6.31 -34.63
N ILE A 563 12.90 -7.61 -34.49
CA ILE A 563 11.57 -8.21 -34.38
C ILE A 563 11.39 -8.71 -32.95
N VAL A 564 10.42 -8.14 -32.25
CA VAL A 564 10.05 -8.51 -30.90
C VAL A 564 8.78 -9.34 -30.95
N THR A 565 8.80 -10.56 -30.41
CA THR A 565 7.60 -11.40 -30.30
C THR A 565 7.01 -11.27 -28.91
N PHE A 566 5.67 -11.21 -28.82
CA PHE A 566 4.94 -11.14 -27.56
C PHE A 566 4.08 -12.37 -27.31
N ARG A 567 3.92 -12.74 -26.03
CA ARG A 567 2.88 -13.64 -25.52
C ARG A 567 1.74 -12.82 -24.91
N HIS A 568 0.63 -13.50 -24.59
CA HIS A 568 -0.56 -12.88 -23.99
C HIS A 568 -1.17 -11.74 -24.84
N THR A 569 -1.10 -11.88 -26.16
CA THR A 569 -1.64 -10.92 -27.12
C THR A 569 -3.15 -11.03 -27.27
N GLY A 570 -3.76 -12.14 -26.86
CA GLY A 570 -5.20 -12.32 -26.99
C GLY A 570 -5.70 -12.31 -28.44
N GLY A 571 -4.87 -12.74 -29.39
CA GLY A 571 -5.17 -12.71 -30.82
C GLY A 571 -4.81 -11.40 -31.52
N GLY A 572 -4.19 -10.43 -30.84
CA GLY A 572 -3.59 -9.28 -31.51
C GLY A 572 -3.10 -8.16 -30.59
N LEU A 573 -2.11 -7.41 -31.08
CA LEU A 573 -1.57 -6.22 -30.45
C LEU A 573 -2.26 -4.96 -30.99
N LYS A 574 -2.41 -3.94 -30.15
CA LYS A 574 -2.93 -2.62 -30.57
C LYS A 574 -2.29 -1.47 -29.80
N PRO A 575 -2.19 -0.28 -30.42
CA PRO A 575 -2.01 0.97 -29.69
C PRO A 575 -3.30 1.29 -28.89
N SER A 576 -3.20 1.66 -27.61
CA SER A 576 -4.37 2.02 -26.80
C SER A 576 -5.13 3.24 -27.30
N ASP A 577 -4.47 4.11 -28.07
CA ASP A 577 -4.99 5.37 -28.60
C ASP A 577 -5.21 5.35 -30.12
N GLY A 578 -5.02 4.20 -30.78
CA GLY A 578 -5.11 4.09 -32.25
C GLY A 578 -3.96 4.75 -33.02
N GLY A 579 -3.00 5.35 -32.32
CA GLY A 579 -1.85 6.05 -32.92
C GLY A 579 -0.66 5.12 -33.23
N PRO A 580 0.47 5.68 -33.70
CA PRO A 580 1.70 4.89 -33.83
C PRO A 580 2.19 4.40 -32.46
N LEU A 581 2.87 3.25 -32.44
CA LEU A 581 3.49 2.73 -31.23
C LEU A 581 4.61 3.66 -30.76
N ARG A 582 4.69 3.86 -29.44
CA ARG A 582 5.67 4.70 -28.76
C ARG A 582 6.40 3.91 -27.68
N HIS A 583 7.42 4.53 -27.10
CA HIS A 583 8.18 3.99 -25.95
C HIS A 583 9.00 2.73 -26.24
N PHE A 584 9.28 2.44 -27.51
CA PHE A 584 10.35 1.52 -27.91
C PHE A 584 11.63 2.30 -28.13
N ALA A 585 12.71 1.89 -27.46
CA ALA A 585 14.05 2.38 -27.72
C ALA A 585 14.97 1.23 -28.13
N ILE A 586 15.84 1.46 -29.09
CA ILE A 586 16.83 0.49 -29.56
C ILE A 586 18.24 1.05 -29.46
N ALA A 587 19.23 0.19 -29.29
CA ALA A 587 20.65 0.54 -29.28
C ALA A 587 21.45 -0.43 -30.14
N GLY A 588 22.59 0.03 -30.66
CA GLY A 588 23.59 -0.83 -31.27
C GLY A 588 24.59 -1.35 -30.23
N LYS A 589 25.74 -1.82 -30.70
CA LYS A 589 26.84 -2.32 -29.83
C LYS A 589 27.42 -1.26 -28.89
N ASP A 590 27.18 0.02 -29.16
CA ASP A 590 27.61 1.14 -28.34
C ASP A 590 26.75 1.35 -27.09
N GLY A 591 25.57 0.71 -27.03
CA GLY A 591 24.65 0.81 -25.90
C GLY A 591 23.87 2.12 -25.82
N HIS A 592 23.98 3.02 -26.80
CA HIS A 592 23.24 4.29 -26.80
C HIS A 592 21.81 4.09 -27.30
N PHE A 593 20.83 4.16 -26.39
CA PHE A 593 19.43 3.98 -26.71
C PHE A 593 18.82 5.21 -27.39
N THR A 594 18.19 4.99 -28.54
CA THR A 594 17.43 6.00 -29.29
C THR A 594 15.99 5.52 -29.49
N TRP A 595 15.03 6.44 -29.52
CA TRP A 595 13.65 6.10 -29.85
C TRP A 595 13.55 5.43 -31.23
N ALA A 596 12.79 4.33 -31.30
CA ALA A 596 12.57 3.55 -32.50
C ALA A 596 11.19 3.83 -33.10
N ARG A 597 11.09 3.77 -34.43
CA ARG A 597 9.81 3.52 -35.10
C ARG A 597 9.40 2.07 -34.84
N ALA A 598 8.10 1.84 -34.71
CA ALA A 598 7.53 0.55 -34.33
C ALA A 598 6.26 0.25 -35.14
N GLU A 599 6.15 -1.00 -35.62
CA GLU A 599 5.03 -1.48 -36.42
C GLU A 599 4.57 -2.86 -35.94
N ILE A 600 3.26 -3.02 -35.76
CA ILE A 600 2.65 -4.29 -35.33
C ILE A 600 2.48 -5.21 -36.53
N LEU A 601 2.96 -6.44 -36.42
CA LEU A 601 2.79 -7.51 -37.40
C LEU A 601 2.31 -8.78 -36.66
N GLY A 602 1.00 -8.93 -36.52
CA GLY A 602 0.38 -10.00 -35.72
C GLY A 602 0.76 -9.89 -34.25
N ASP A 603 1.41 -10.93 -33.72
CA ASP A 603 1.93 -10.98 -32.34
C ASP A 603 3.34 -10.43 -32.19
N THR A 604 3.88 -9.81 -33.24
CA THR A 604 5.22 -9.22 -33.26
C THR A 604 5.20 -7.71 -33.44
N VAL A 605 6.26 -7.05 -32.98
CA VAL A 605 6.53 -5.64 -33.27
C VAL A 605 7.89 -5.55 -33.96
N ARG A 606 7.89 -4.93 -35.15
CA ARG A 606 9.09 -4.60 -35.92
C ARG A 606 9.59 -3.21 -35.53
N LEU A 607 10.87 -3.10 -35.19
CA LEU A 607 11.50 -1.89 -34.67
C LEU A 607 12.68 -1.43 -35.51
N TRP A 608 12.83 -0.11 -35.67
CA TRP A 608 13.98 0.48 -36.35
C TRP A 608 14.26 1.95 -36.06
N SER A 609 15.49 2.39 -36.34
CA SER A 609 15.89 3.79 -36.30
C SER A 609 17.00 4.04 -37.32
N GLU A 610 16.89 5.14 -38.07
CA GLU A 610 17.92 5.59 -39.01
C GLU A 610 19.25 5.92 -38.28
N GLN A 611 19.19 6.17 -36.96
CA GLN A 611 20.37 6.44 -36.11
C GLN A 611 21.05 5.16 -35.61
N VAL A 612 20.40 4.00 -35.74
CA VAL A 612 20.89 2.72 -35.23
C VAL A 612 20.82 1.67 -36.35
N PRO A 613 21.77 1.68 -37.31
CA PRO A 613 21.73 0.81 -38.49
C PRO A 613 21.95 -0.67 -38.17
N THR A 614 22.57 -0.99 -37.04
CA THR A 614 22.83 -2.36 -36.59
C THR A 614 22.33 -2.54 -35.15
N PRO A 615 21.00 -2.63 -34.94
CA PRO A 615 20.44 -2.68 -33.59
C PRO A 615 20.68 -4.05 -32.94
N THR A 616 21.10 -4.05 -31.68
CA THR A 616 21.38 -5.25 -30.88
C THR A 616 20.56 -5.33 -29.59
N ALA A 617 19.99 -4.21 -29.15
CA ALA A 617 19.24 -4.09 -27.91
C ALA A 617 17.88 -3.41 -28.12
N VAL A 618 16.90 -3.75 -27.28
CA VAL A 618 15.61 -3.07 -27.20
C VAL A 618 15.21 -2.84 -25.74
N ARG A 619 14.52 -1.72 -25.49
CA ARG A 619 13.79 -1.39 -24.27
C ARG A 619 12.36 -0.98 -24.64
N TYR A 620 11.38 -1.42 -23.86
CA TYR A 620 10.00 -0.93 -23.94
C TYR A 620 9.55 -0.38 -22.59
N ALA A 621 8.95 0.82 -22.60
CA ALA A 621 8.43 1.49 -21.41
C ALA A 621 9.44 1.57 -20.24
N TRP A 622 10.73 1.69 -20.57
CA TRP A 622 11.85 1.68 -19.62
C TRP A 622 12.11 3.10 -19.07
N ALA A 623 11.27 3.52 -18.15
CA ALA A 623 11.36 4.81 -17.45
C ALA A 623 10.62 4.74 -16.11
N ASP A 624 10.89 5.69 -15.21
CA ASP A 624 10.13 5.82 -13.96
C ASP A 624 8.64 6.07 -14.27
N ASN A 625 8.40 6.96 -15.23
CA ASN A 625 7.10 7.23 -15.81
C ASN A 625 7.14 7.12 -17.34
N PRO A 626 6.77 5.96 -17.92
CA PRO A 626 6.66 5.77 -19.36
C PRO A 626 5.36 6.38 -19.91
N ALA A 627 5.14 7.68 -19.65
CA ALA A 627 3.92 8.38 -20.01
C ALA A 627 3.67 8.35 -21.52
N GLY A 628 2.55 7.75 -21.93
CA GLY A 628 2.19 7.58 -23.33
C GLY A 628 2.65 6.26 -23.96
N ALA A 629 3.24 5.33 -23.18
CA ALA A 629 3.42 3.94 -23.60
C ALA A 629 2.05 3.33 -23.92
N ASN A 630 1.91 2.81 -25.13
CA ASN A 630 0.60 2.51 -25.70
C ASN A 630 0.48 1.10 -26.31
N LEU A 631 1.41 0.17 -26.10
CA LEU A 631 1.22 -1.22 -26.55
C LEU A 631 0.30 -1.99 -25.59
N TYR A 632 -0.83 -2.47 -26.11
CA TYR A 632 -1.86 -3.23 -25.38
C TYR A 632 -2.25 -4.48 -26.18
N ASN A 633 -2.85 -5.45 -25.52
CA ASN A 633 -3.51 -6.58 -26.20
C ASN A 633 -4.98 -6.28 -26.53
N SER A 634 -5.64 -7.23 -27.18
CA SER A 634 -7.07 -7.15 -27.52
C SER A 634 -8.01 -6.97 -26.32
N ALA A 635 -7.59 -7.36 -25.11
CA ALA A 635 -8.34 -7.23 -23.85
C ALA A 635 -8.05 -5.93 -23.08
N ASP A 636 -7.42 -4.93 -23.72
CA ASP A 636 -7.11 -3.64 -23.10
C ASP A 636 -6.20 -3.75 -21.85
N LEU A 637 -5.29 -4.73 -21.86
CA LEU A 637 -4.23 -4.84 -20.86
C LEU A 637 -2.89 -4.32 -21.41
N PRO A 638 -2.18 -3.46 -20.64
CA PRO A 638 -0.93 -2.85 -21.08
C PRO A 638 0.20 -3.88 -21.13
N ALA A 639 1.10 -3.73 -22.10
CA ALA A 639 2.32 -4.52 -22.17
C ALA A 639 3.24 -4.25 -20.98
N ALA A 640 3.84 -5.30 -20.43
CA ALA A 640 4.81 -5.17 -19.34
C ALA A 640 6.11 -4.51 -19.86
N PRO A 641 6.73 -3.57 -19.11
CA PRO A 641 8.06 -3.06 -19.43
C PRO A 641 9.10 -4.17 -19.49
N PHE A 642 10.04 -4.07 -20.42
CA PHE A 642 11.14 -5.03 -20.57
C PHE A 642 12.36 -4.39 -21.22
N ARG A 643 13.49 -5.10 -21.14
CA ARG A 643 14.68 -4.90 -21.99
C ARG A 643 15.17 -6.25 -22.48
N ALA A 644 15.80 -6.28 -23.65
CA ALA A 644 16.38 -7.50 -24.23
C ALA A 644 17.58 -7.18 -25.13
N HIS A 645 18.49 -8.16 -25.28
CA HIS A 645 19.67 -8.07 -26.14
C HIS A 645 19.77 -9.31 -27.04
N LEU A 646 20.31 -9.20 -28.25
CA LEU A 646 20.45 -10.36 -29.16
C LEU A 646 21.43 -11.42 -28.63
N GLU A 647 22.52 -10.98 -28.03
CA GLU A 647 23.59 -11.87 -27.49
C GLU A 647 23.22 -12.50 -26.14
N ASN A 648 22.20 -11.94 -25.49
CA ASN A 648 21.64 -12.46 -24.25
C ASN A 648 20.18 -11.97 -24.19
N PRO A 649 19.22 -12.69 -24.79
CA PRO A 649 17.82 -12.35 -24.67
C PRO A 649 17.43 -12.61 -23.22
N ALA A 650 17.73 -11.67 -22.33
CA ALA A 650 17.34 -11.75 -20.94
C ALA A 650 15.82 -11.92 -20.91
N TYR A 651 15.37 -12.78 -19.99
CA TYR A 651 13.99 -13.18 -19.70
C TYR A 651 13.51 -14.48 -20.40
N ASP A 652 14.01 -15.63 -19.94
CA ASP A 652 13.27 -16.90 -20.04
C ASP A 652 12.55 -17.16 -18.72
N ALA A 653 11.29 -16.71 -18.63
CA ALA A 653 10.45 -16.87 -17.45
C ALA A 653 9.35 -17.90 -17.65
N THR A 654 9.56 -18.94 -18.47
CA THR A 654 8.64 -20.08 -18.53
C THR A 654 9.36 -21.38 -18.87
N THR A 655 9.58 -22.22 -17.86
CA THR A 655 9.35 -23.66 -18.04
C THR A 655 7.97 -24.01 -17.51
N SER A 656 7.31 -24.91 -18.23
CA SER A 656 5.96 -25.50 -18.08
C SER A 656 4.77 -24.71 -18.66
N ASP A 657 4.22 -25.31 -19.73
CA ASP A 657 2.90 -25.11 -20.35
C ASP A 657 1.73 -25.37 -19.37
#